data_AF-A0A8H5BZQ2-F1
#
_entry.id   AF-A0A8H5BZQ2-F1
#
_cell.length_a   1.000
_cell.length_b   1.000
_cell.length_c   1.000
_cell.angle_alpha   90.00
_cell.angle_beta   90.00
_cell.angle_gamma   90.00
#
_symmetry.space_group_name_H-M   'P 1'
#
loop_
_entity.id
_entity.type
_entity.pdbx_description
1 polymer ?
#
loop_
_entity_poly.entity_id
_entity_poly.type
_entity_poly.pdbx_seq_one_letter_code
_entity_poly.pdbx_strand_id
1 'polypeptide(L)'
;MMYPRFFPSLFVLTASLLAPLVLWHSNNVPQFLFSRPQVSDSSTCPQLSPIFPIARHGPLDERLDVIYSSHDFIQHAFDVLGAAIRIPTESYDDLLPVGSDARWNIFNNFHKFLETTFPRVYTSLEVTKINTYGLVFHWQGSETHLKPILLASHQDVVPVDPTTLDQWTHSPYSGHYDGTWIWGRGSVDDKADLISQLLTIDSLLESGFQPRRTIVLALGFDEEAAGTEGAGKLANYLEEKYGRDSFALLIDEGEGYGENAKNATIFATPQCSTHAHSHGNALQSIGLLSLLVVALEKNPHTAGFQRNGTAFASAQCSVVHDDKGIYPPKLKHLAHQASTDDRALVKFKDSLIALNPFFDVMLRTTQAIDLVEGGVKVNALPEKASVVINHRIAEHSKEPHNLSYPSVAAEYNLALNAFGQETRVPTLSNQRQTGNQNQSQIILSEAFYSALEPSPVTPIALDGPYGVLSGSIKATLESSKRYEASRVVVAPSLALGNTDTRFYWNLTQHIFRYSHRGDRDDMFNGLHTVNEGMRLVILLAYSQLTHWFANALHFYLDANEKRCFIEELPTDTVVEGHYRALEWSEARQEYAVDDNLGIHVEVEEVYSGETVTKTKGPSEGRFTFTSHESGDHSICLSTNYTSWFSSTHIRLYLDIVVGSARVDSEHDRTHVSELSGKIRDLNQKLEDIRREQQYQREREADYRDLSEATNAKAVWYSIAQIVVLVATCMWAVEASEKLFRGQKSTIATVSPYVYQYISAD
;
A
#
# COMPACT_ATOMS: atom_id res chain seq x y z
N MET A 1 77.54 -31.80 -6.66
CA MET A 1 77.75 -31.47 -5.23
C MET A 1 77.10 -30.12 -4.96
N MET A 2 76.41 -29.96 -3.83
CA MET A 2 76.00 -28.72 -3.14
C MET A 2 75.37 -27.52 -3.90
N TYR A 3 74.14 -27.17 -3.47
CA TYR A 3 73.56 -25.81 -3.39
C TYR A 3 74.31 -24.94 -2.35
N PRO A 4 74.29 -23.58 -2.41
CA PRO A 4 73.22 -22.71 -1.82
C PRO A 4 72.77 -21.56 -2.76
N ARG A 5 71.55 -20.96 -2.71
CA ARG A 5 70.81 -20.15 -1.68
C ARG A 5 71.54 -18.84 -1.27
N PHE A 6 71.00 -17.62 -1.44
CA PHE A 6 69.89 -17.01 -0.66
C PHE A 6 69.38 -15.63 -1.24
N PHE A 7 68.22 -15.16 -0.74
CA PHE A 7 67.58 -13.82 -0.90
C PHE A 7 68.11 -12.80 0.16
N PRO A 8 67.83 -11.44 0.18
CA PRO A 8 66.46 -10.84 0.14
C PRO A 8 66.25 -9.36 -0.37
N SER A 9 64.97 -8.92 -0.46
CA SER A 9 64.33 -7.61 -0.08
C SER A 9 65.03 -6.23 -0.25
N LEU A 10 64.40 -5.06 -0.51
CA LEU A 10 62.97 -4.61 -0.65
C LEU A 10 62.88 -3.16 -1.25
N PHE A 11 61.77 -2.79 -1.94
CA PHE A 11 61.09 -1.45 -2.00
C PHE A 11 61.79 -0.17 -2.60
N VAL A 12 61.15 0.90 -3.15
CA VAL A 12 59.76 1.17 -3.68
C VAL A 12 59.61 2.57 -4.38
N LEU A 13 58.53 2.83 -5.17
CA LEU A 13 57.93 4.13 -5.65
C LEU A 13 58.71 5.00 -6.70
N THR A 14 58.15 5.85 -7.60
CA THR A 14 56.76 6.23 -8.02
C THR A 14 56.68 6.96 -9.40
N ALA A 15 55.55 6.82 -10.14
CA ALA A 15 54.97 7.74 -11.19
C ALA A 15 55.73 7.87 -12.55
N SER A 16 55.30 8.51 -13.67
CA SER A 16 54.08 9.27 -14.16
C SER A 16 54.15 9.37 -15.74
N LEU A 17 53.26 9.88 -16.64
CA LEU A 17 51.92 10.55 -16.65
C LEU A 17 51.21 10.40 -18.06
N LEU A 18 50.32 11.33 -18.48
CA LEU A 18 49.45 11.45 -19.70
C LEU A 18 50.15 11.99 -20.99
N ALA A 19 49.62 12.13 -22.24
CA ALA A 19 48.49 11.72 -23.15
C ALA A 19 48.39 12.82 -24.30
N PRO A 20 47.39 12.97 -25.24
CA PRO A 20 46.19 12.20 -25.68
C PRO A 20 45.84 12.20 -27.25
N LEU A 21 44.63 11.69 -27.64
CA LEU A 21 43.83 11.89 -28.92
C LEU A 21 44.28 11.13 -30.23
N VAL A 22 43.43 10.65 -31.19
CA VAL A 22 41.94 10.67 -31.41
C VAL A 22 41.41 9.60 -32.44
N LEU A 23 40.25 8.94 -32.15
CA LEU A 23 39.15 8.35 -33.01
C LEU A 23 39.42 7.37 -34.21
N TRP A 24 38.54 6.43 -34.64
CA TRP A 24 37.28 5.79 -34.13
C TRP A 24 36.84 4.58 -35.02
N HIS A 25 35.72 3.91 -34.69
CA HIS A 25 35.08 2.71 -35.29
C HIS A 25 35.83 1.36 -35.11
N SER A 26 35.18 0.23 -34.78
CA SER A 26 33.79 -0.02 -34.34
C SER A 26 33.69 -1.37 -33.60
N ASN A 27 32.92 -1.47 -32.51
CA ASN A 27 32.57 -2.74 -31.85
C ASN A 27 31.27 -2.58 -31.05
N ASN A 28 30.35 -3.54 -31.15
CA ASN A 28 29.11 -3.62 -30.37
C ASN A 28 28.74 -5.09 -30.12
N VAL A 29 29.14 -5.62 -28.97
CA VAL A 29 28.67 -6.92 -28.41
C VAL A 29 28.64 -6.76 -26.89
N PRO A 30 27.48 -6.80 -26.21
CA PRO A 30 27.42 -6.78 -24.75
C PRO A 30 27.94 -8.10 -24.17
N GLN A 31 28.94 -8.04 -23.29
CA GLN A 31 29.41 -9.21 -22.54
C GLN A 31 28.53 -9.46 -21.32
N PHE A 32 27.44 -10.21 -21.50
CA PHE A 32 26.71 -10.81 -20.36
C PHE A 32 27.51 -12.00 -19.82
N LEU A 33 28.46 -11.73 -18.93
CA LEU A 33 29.14 -12.76 -18.14
C LEU A 33 28.27 -13.14 -16.93
N PHE A 34 27.68 -14.33 -16.99
CA PHE A 34 26.77 -14.82 -15.96
C PHE A 34 27.47 -14.98 -14.61
N SER A 35 27.00 -14.23 -13.61
CA SER A 35 27.32 -14.48 -12.21
C SER A 35 26.23 -15.32 -11.55
N ARG A 36 26.58 -16.01 -10.45
CA ARG A 36 25.59 -16.66 -9.57
C ARG A 36 24.49 -15.66 -9.18
N PRO A 37 23.26 -16.11 -8.87
CA PRO A 37 22.32 -15.30 -8.11
C PRO A 37 22.87 -15.08 -6.70
N GLN A 38 23.71 -14.06 -6.53
CA GLN A 38 24.34 -13.74 -5.26
C GLN A 38 23.40 -12.91 -4.38
N VAL A 39 23.22 -13.33 -3.14
CA VAL A 39 22.89 -12.39 -2.06
C VAL A 39 24.12 -11.51 -1.87
N SER A 40 24.00 -10.20 -2.11
CA SER A 40 25.12 -9.27 -1.93
C SER A 40 25.54 -9.22 -0.45
N ASP A 41 26.85 -9.13 -0.17
CA ASP A 41 27.57 -9.27 1.13
C ASP A 41 27.02 -8.53 2.38
N SER A 42 25.95 -7.75 2.27
CA SER A 42 25.25 -7.18 3.42
C SER A 42 24.45 -8.23 4.19
N SER A 43 25.00 -8.69 5.31
CA SER A 43 24.30 -9.43 6.36
C SER A 43 23.16 -8.65 7.05
N THR A 44 22.94 -7.39 6.64
CA THR A 44 22.17 -6.36 7.35
C THR A 44 20.99 -5.84 6.52
N CYS A 45 21.08 -5.97 5.19
CA CYS A 45 19.95 -5.87 4.27
C CYS A 45 20.24 -6.83 3.11
N PRO A 46 19.92 -8.13 3.26
CA PRO A 46 20.12 -9.10 2.19
C PRO A 46 19.21 -8.75 1.01
N GLN A 47 19.60 -9.20 -0.18
CA GLN A 47 18.88 -8.94 -1.42
C GLN A 47 18.78 -10.23 -2.21
N LEU A 48 17.58 -10.57 -2.67
CA LEU A 48 17.44 -11.62 -3.68
C LEU A 48 18.03 -11.12 -5.01
N SER A 49 18.44 -12.05 -5.85
CA SER A 49 18.70 -11.78 -7.26
C SER A 49 17.39 -11.68 -8.04
N PRO A 50 17.38 -11.07 -9.24
CA PRO A 50 16.25 -11.19 -10.16
C PRO A 50 15.81 -12.64 -10.34
N ILE A 51 14.52 -12.89 -10.18
CA ILE A 51 13.89 -14.12 -10.67
C ILE A 51 13.63 -13.89 -12.16
N PHE A 52 13.75 -14.89 -13.03
CA PHE A 52 13.28 -14.80 -14.43
C PHE A 52 12.44 -16.04 -14.75
N PRO A 53 11.47 -16.01 -15.68
CA PRO A 53 10.62 -17.16 -16.00
C PRO A 53 11.33 -18.19 -16.91
N ILE A 54 12.59 -18.53 -16.61
CA ILE A 54 13.57 -19.23 -17.47
C ILE A 54 13.19 -20.67 -17.87
N ALA A 55 12.11 -21.22 -17.32
CA ALA A 55 11.68 -22.60 -17.56
C ALA A 55 10.61 -22.68 -18.67
N ARG A 56 9.42 -23.21 -18.35
CA ARG A 56 8.31 -23.43 -19.30
C ARG A 56 7.82 -22.15 -20.00
N HIS A 57 8.07 -20.98 -19.42
CA HIS A 57 7.43 -19.71 -19.81
C HIS A 57 8.38 -18.67 -20.43
N GLY A 58 9.68 -18.93 -20.56
CA GLY A 58 10.63 -17.99 -21.19
C GLY A 58 10.24 -17.59 -22.64
N PRO A 59 9.93 -18.54 -23.54
CA PRO A 59 9.47 -18.22 -24.92
C PRO A 59 8.05 -17.63 -25.02
N LEU A 60 7.40 -17.38 -23.88
CA LEU A 60 6.16 -16.62 -23.74
C LEU A 60 6.51 -15.20 -23.24
N ASP A 61 7.34 -15.09 -22.20
CA ASP A 61 7.87 -13.85 -21.65
C ASP A 61 8.59 -12.99 -22.71
N GLU A 62 9.53 -13.57 -23.46
CA GLU A 62 10.23 -12.92 -24.58
C GLU A 62 9.28 -12.39 -25.65
N ARG A 63 8.13 -13.07 -25.86
CA ARG A 63 7.12 -12.68 -26.84
C ARG A 63 6.25 -11.54 -26.33
N LEU A 64 5.94 -11.56 -25.03
CA LEU A 64 5.13 -10.54 -24.39
C LEU A 64 5.94 -9.24 -24.19
N ASP A 65 7.25 -9.29 -23.90
CA ASP A 65 8.13 -8.10 -23.97
C ASP A 65 8.08 -7.44 -25.36
N VAL A 66 8.12 -8.22 -26.44
CA VAL A 66 8.00 -7.72 -27.82
C VAL A 66 6.62 -7.15 -28.13
N ILE A 67 5.54 -7.77 -27.62
CA ILE A 67 4.16 -7.27 -27.78
C ILE A 67 3.97 -5.97 -27.01
N TYR A 68 4.32 -5.92 -25.73
CA TYR A 68 4.18 -4.73 -24.88
C TYR A 68 5.09 -3.59 -25.33
N SER A 69 6.28 -3.88 -25.89
CA SER A 69 7.15 -2.88 -26.52
C SER A 69 6.62 -2.35 -27.87
N SER A 70 5.54 -2.91 -28.42
CA SER A 70 4.99 -2.48 -29.72
C SER A 70 4.17 -1.20 -29.61
N HIS A 71 4.27 -0.33 -30.62
CA HIS A 71 3.51 0.93 -30.66
C HIS A 71 2.00 0.68 -30.62
N ASP A 72 1.53 -0.37 -31.28
CA ASP A 72 0.11 -0.72 -31.36
C ASP A 72 -0.44 -1.14 -29.98
N PHE A 73 0.30 -1.94 -29.20
CA PHE A 73 -0.10 -2.29 -27.84
C PHE A 73 -0.04 -1.08 -26.89
N ILE A 74 1.02 -0.27 -26.99
CA ILE A 74 1.16 0.99 -26.23
C ILE A 74 -0.05 1.89 -26.49
N GLN A 75 -0.42 2.11 -27.76
CA GLN A 75 -1.57 2.95 -28.12
C GLN A 75 -2.90 2.34 -27.67
N HIS A 76 -3.07 1.02 -27.80
CA HIS A 76 -4.27 0.33 -27.29
C HIS A 76 -4.44 0.52 -25.78
N ALA A 77 -3.36 0.36 -25.00
CA ALA A 77 -3.40 0.55 -23.56
C ALA A 77 -3.65 2.03 -23.16
N PHE A 78 -3.13 3.01 -23.94
CA PHE A 78 -3.52 4.42 -23.81
C PHE A 78 -5.02 4.64 -24.06
N ASP A 79 -5.57 4.06 -25.13
CA ASP A 79 -6.97 4.25 -25.50
C ASP A 79 -7.93 3.60 -24.48
N VAL A 80 -7.54 2.46 -23.92
CA VAL A 80 -8.28 1.73 -22.87
C VAL A 80 -8.28 2.48 -21.54
N LEU A 81 -7.11 2.86 -20.99
CA LEU A 81 -7.07 3.65 -19.76
C LEU A 81 -7.74 5.03 -19.96
N GLY A 82 -7.57 5.64 -21.14
CA GLY A 82 -8.26 6.88 -21.51
C GLY A 82 -9.78 6.73 -21.52
N ALA A 83 -10.31 5.57 -21.93
CA ALA A 83 -11.74 5.28 -21.83
C ALA A 83 -12.20 5.04 -20.39
N ALA A 84 -11.37 4.43 -19.54
CA ALA A 84 -11.65 4.23 -18.11
C ALA A 84 -11.72 5.56 -17.33
N ILE A 85 -10.80 6.49 -17.63
CA ILE A 85 -10.75 7.85 -17.05
C ILE A 85 -11.99 8.67 -17.44
N ARG A 86 -12.52 8.51 -18.66
CA ARG A 86 -13.71 9.25 -19.15
C ARG A 86 -15.02 8.89 -18.44
N ILE A 87 -15.01 7.93 -17.52
CA ILE A 87 -16.16 7.53 -16.71
C ILE A 87 -15.90 8.02 -15.27
N PRO A 88 -16.54 9.13 -14.82
CA PRO A 88 -16.28 9.75 -13.51
C PRO A 88 -16.92 8.96 -12.37
N THR A 89 -16.27 7.88 -11.96
CA THR A 89 -16.62 7.04 -10.80
C THR A 89 -16.29 7.71 -9.46
N GLU A 90 -16.72 8.96 -9.29
CA GLU A 90 -16.51 9.74 -8.06
C GLU A 90 -17.24 9.09 -6.87
N SER A 91 -16.48 8.77 -5.81
CA SER A 91 -17.00 8.38 -4.49
C SER A 91 -16.97 9.60 -3.54
N TYR A 92 -17.78 9.58 -2.48
CA TYR A 92 -17.94 10.71 -1.55
C TYR A 92 -18.22 10.21 -0.12
N ASP A 93 -17.70 10.93 0.89
CA ASP A 93 -17.91 10.63 2.32
C ASP A 93 -19.39 10.56 2.76
N ASP A 94 -20.29 11.21 2.00
CA ASP A 94 -21.74 11.29 2.30
C ASP A 94 -22.60 10.32 1.49
N LEU A 95 -22.00 9.32 0.83
CA LEU A 95 -22.74 8.30 0.08
C LEU A 95 -23.61 7.43 1.00
N LEU A 96 -24.92 7.39 0.72
CA LEU A 96 -25.83 6.46 1.38
C LEU A 96 -25.60 5.02 0.87
N PRO A 97 -25.87 3.97 1.68
CA PRO A 97 -25.66 2.57 1.31
C PRO A 97 -26.19 2.18 -0.07
N VAL A 98 -25.50 1.24 -0.73
CA VAL A 98 -25.72 0.88 -2.15
C VAL A 98 -27.20 0.61 -2.45
N GLY A 99 -27.69 1.23 -3.53
CA GLY A 99 -29.09 1.20 -3.93
C GLY A 99 -29.98 2.27 -3.27
N SER A 100 -29.46 3.01 -2.28
CA SER A 100 -30.15 4.16 -1.66
C SER A 100 -29.75 5.50 -2.28
N ASP A 101 -28.50 5.63 -2.75
CA ASP A 101 -28.02 6.79 -3.52
C ASP A 101 -28.01 6.50 -5.03
N ALA A 102 -28.33 7.51 -5.84
CA ALA A 102 -28.29 7.42 -7.29
C ALA A 102 -26.89 7.62 -7.89
N ARG A 103 -25.93 8.20 -7.14
CA ARG A 103 -24.54 8.42 -7.57
C ARG A 103 -23.83 7.11 -7.94
N TRP A 104 -24.05 6.05 -7.16
CA TRP A 104 -23.54 4.69 -7.44
C TRP A 104 -23.89 4.15 -8.83
N ASN A 105 -24.91 4.68 -9.52
CA ASN A 105 -25.29 4.17 -10.83
C ASN A 105 -24.20 4.36 -11.90
N ILE A 106 -23.21 5.22 -11.68
CA ILE A 106 -22.09 5.42 -12.62
C ILE A 106 -21.25 4.15 -12.83
N PHE A 107 -21.13 3.29 -11.81
CA PHE A 107 -20.40 2.02 -11.91
C PHE A 107 -21.03 1.05 -12.92
N ASN A 108 -22.33 1.17 -13.26
CA ASN A 108 -22.92 0.40 -14.36
C ASN A 108 -22.29 0.75 -15.72
N ASN A 109 -21.92 2.02 -15.93
CA ASN A 109 -21.23 2.44 -17.15
C ASN A 109 -19.78 1.92 -17.16
N PHE A 110 -19.11 1.92 -16.00
CA PHE A 110 -17.76 1.39 -15.86
C PHE A 110 -17.72 -0.13 -16.08
N HIS A 111 -18.60 -0.89 -15.42
CA HIS A 111 -18.78 -2.34 -15.63
C HIS A 111 -19.04 -2.66 -17.10
N LYS A 112 -19.97 -1.95 -17.75
CA LYS A 112 -20.26 -2.15 -19.17
C LYS A 112 -19.05 -1.85 -20.07
N PHE A 113 -18.24 -0.85 -19.73
CA PHE A 113 -16.99 -0.56 -20.42
C PHE A 113 -15.98 -1.71 -20.25
N LEU A 114 -15.78 -2.23 -19.02
CA LEU A 114 -14.90 -3.37 -18.77
C LEU A 114 -15.39 -4.64 -19.50
N GLU A 115 -16.68 -4.96 -19.41
CA GLU A 115 -17.32 -6.10 -20.09
C GLU A 115 -17.18 -6.02 -21.62
N THR A 116 -17.21 -4.81 -22.19
CA THR A 116 -17.04 -4.58 -23.64
C THR A 116 -15.57 -4.62 -24.07
N THR A 117 -14.65 -4.23 -23.19
CA THR A 117 -13.22 -4.04 -23.52
C THR A 117 -12.39 -5.30 -23.28
N PHE A 118 -12.74 -6.11 -22.27
CA PHE A 118 -12.03 -7.35 -21.91
C PHE A 118 -12.92 -8.60 -22.09
N PRO A 119 -13.56 -8.81 -23.26
CA PRO A 119 -14.53 -9.89 -23.43
C PRO A 119 -13.91 -11.28 -23.27
N ARG A 120 -12.59 -11.44 -23.48
CA ARG A 120 -11.88 -12.71 -23.25
C ARG A 120 -11.75 -13.00 -21.76
N VAL A 121 -11.40 -12.00 -20.96
CA VAL A 121 -11.33 -12.11 -19.49
C VAL A 121 -12.71 -12.47 -18.94
N TYR A 122 -13.75 -11.71 -19.30
CA TYR A 122 -15.13 -11.95 -18.84
C TYR A 122 -15.76 -13.26 -19.34
N THR A 123 -15.20 -13.91 -20.38
CA THR A 123 -15.67 -15.23 -20.84
C THR A 123 -14.80 -16.40 -20.36
N SER A 124 -13.61 -16.14 -19.80
CA SER A 124 -12.65 -17.16 -19.37
C SER A 124 -12.49 -17.26 -17.84
N LEU A 125 -12.89 -16.24 -17.08
CA LEU A 125 -12.81 -16.20 -15.61
C LEU A 125 -14.21 -16.28 -14.99
N GLU A 126 -14.31 -16.80 -13.76
CA GLU A 126 -15.55 -16.72 -12.96
C GLU A 126 -15.68 -15.29 -12.41
N VAL A 127 -16.59 -14.48 -12.96
CA VAL A 127 -16.81 -13.09 -12.51
C VAL A 127 -18.06 -12.99 -11.62
N THR A 128 -17.86 -12.58 -10.36
CA THR A 128 -18.92 -12.42 -9.36
C THR A 128 -19.09 -10.94 -9.00
N LYS A 129 -20.34 -10.45 -9.00
CA LYS A 129 -20.67 -9.10 -8.53
C LYS A 129 -21.12 -9.14 -7.07
N ILE A 130 -20.36 -8.48 -6.20
CA ILE A 130 -20.58 -8.37 -4.76
C ILE A 130 -21.11 -6.97 -4.44
N ASN A 131 -22.13 -6.89 -3.59
CA ASN A 131 -22.79 -5.63 -3.21
C ASN A 131 -23.14 -4.72 -4.41
N THR A 132 -23.64 -5.32 -5.49
CA THR A 132 -23.90 -4.69 -6.80
C THR A 132 -22.65 -4.30 -7.60
N TYR A 133 -21.71 -3.56 -7.00
CA TYR A 133 -20.64 -2.86 -7.76
C TYR A 133 -19.21 -3.36 -7.52
N GLY A 134 -18.96 -4.15 -6.48
CA GLY A 134 -17.68 -4.83 -6.29
C GLY A 134 -17.54 -6.00 -7.25
N LEU A 135 -16.36 -6.19 -7.83
CA LEU A 135 -16.09 -7.28 -8.77
C LEU A 135 -15.07 -8.25 -8.18
N VAL A 136 -15.38 -9.55 -8.22
CA VAL A 136 -14.37 -10.61 -7.99
C VAL A 136 -14.22 -11.45 -9.25
N PHE A 137 -13.01 -11.48 -9.81
CA PHE A 137 -12.66 -12.38 -10.92
C PHE A 137 -11.82 -13.53 -10.39
N HIS A 138 -12.17 -14.77 -10.73
CA HIS A 138 -11.40 -15.95 -10.35
C HIS A 138 -10.82 -16.60 -11.60
N TRP A 139 -9.50 -16.56 -11.75
CA TRP A 139 -8.75 -17.24 -12.80
C TRP A 139 -8.23 -18.56 -12.27
N GLN A 140 -8.98 -19.63 -12.56
CA GLN A 140 -8.76 -20.93 -11.94
C GLN A 140 -7.44 -21.56 -12.38
N GLY A 141 -6.56 -21.82 -11.40
CA GLY A 141 -5.28 -22.49 -11.61
C GLY A 141 -5.42 -23.97 -11.93
N SER A 142 -4.39 -24.56 -12.54
CA SER A 142 -4.34 -26.00 -12.82
C SER A 142 -4.27 -26.88 -11.56
N GLU A 143 -3.79 -26.33 -10.44
CA GLU A 143 -3.62 -27.04 -9.17
C GLU A 143 -4.47 -26.40 -8.07
N THR A 144 -5.61 -27.04 -7.79
CA THR A 144 -6.64 -26.56 -6.85
C THR A 144 -6.25 -26.66 -5.37
N HIS A 145 -5.11 -27.29 -5.06
CA HIS A 145 -4.62 -27.47 -3.69
C HIS A 145 -3.67 -26.35 -3.23
N LEU A 146 -3.17 -25.53 -4.18
CA LEU A 146 -2.32 -24.38 -3.86
C LEU A 146 -3.18 -23.21 -3.39
N LYS A 147 -2.79 -22.58 -2.28
CA LYS A 147 -3.41 -21.33 -1.81
C LYS A 147 -3.44 -20.29 -2.96
N PRO A 148 -4.60 -19.70 -3.30
CA PRO A 148 -4.68 -18.64 -4.31
C PRO A 148 -3.84 -17.41 -3.96
N ILE A 149 -3.62 -16.55 -4.95
CA ILE A 149 -3.16 -15.17 -4.72
C ILE A 149 -4.32 -14.20 -4.90
N LEU A 150 -4.26 -13.06 -4.21
CA LEU A 150 -5.21 -11.96 -4.38
C LEU A 150 -4.49 -10.74 -4.96
N LEU A 151 -5.04 -10.18 -6.03
CA LEU A 151 -4.72 -8.85 -6.53
C LEU A 151 -5.91 -7.94 -6.19
N ALA A 152 -5.64 -6.83 -5.53
CA ALA A 152 -6.63 -5.81 -5.20
C ALA A 152 -6.34 -4.53 -6.00
N SER A 153 -7.40 -3.76 -6.22
CA SER A 153 -7.44 -2.46 -6.89
C SER A 153 -8.81 -1.82 -6.63
N HIS A 154 -9.02 -0.53 -6.93
CA HIS A 154 -10.35 0.09 -6.87
C HIS A 154 -10.83 0.71 -8.18
N GLN A 155 -12.15 0.88 -8.29
CA GLN A 155 -12.84 1.42 -9.47
C GLN A 155 -13.19 2.91 -9.33
N ASP A 156 -13.28 3.40 -8.09
CA ASP A 156 -13.63 4.76 -7.74
C ASP A 156 -12.42 5.69 -7.66
N VAL A 157 -12.67 6.98 -7.47
CA VAL A 157 -11.69 8.08 -7.46
C VAL A 157 -12.21 9.24 -6.61
N VAL A 158 -11.33 10.04 -5.98
CA VAL A 158 -11.77 11.27 -5.29
C VAL A 158 -12.47 12.23 -6.27
N PRO A 159 -13.49 12.98 -5.81
CA PRO A 159 -14.14 14.00 -6.60
C PRO A 159 -13.18 15.08 -7.10
N VAL A 160 -13.58 15.78 -8.16
CA VAL A 160 -12.83 16.95 -8.64
C VAL A 160 -13.57 18.25 -8.28
N ASP A 161 -12.96 19.04 -7.40
CA ASP A 161 -13.47 20.35 -6.96
C ASP A 161 -13.78 21.24 -8.19
N PRO A 162 -15.05 21.62 -8.42
CA PRO A 162 -15.45 22.45 -9.56
C PRO A 162 -14.77 23.82 -9.62
N THR A 163 -14.24 24.33 -8.50
CA THR A 163 -13.50 25.61 -8.43
C THR A 163 -12.06 25.48 -8.93
N THR A 164 -11.58 24.26 -9.19
CA THR A 164 -10.22 24.00 -9.69
C THR A 164 -10.16 23.71 -11.19
N LEU A 165 -11.29 23.65 -11.89
CA LEU A 165 -11.39 23.22 -13.29
C LEU A 165 -10.58 24.07 -14.28
N ASP A 166 -10.25 25.32 -13.95
CA ASP A 166 -9.37 26.21 -14.73
C ASP A 166 -7.88 25.96 -14.49
N GLN A 167 -7.52 25.21 -13.45
CA GLN A 167 -6.15 24.80 -13.11
C GLN A 167 -5.75 23.49 -13.80
N TRP A 168 -6.70 22.76 -14.38
CA TRP A 168 -6.47 21.52 -15.14
C TRP A 168 -6.05 21.82 -16.58
N THR A 169 -4.82 21.44 -16.94
CA THR A 169 -4.23 21.55 -18.29
C THR A 169 -5.03 20.76 -19.33
N HIS A 170 -5.51 19.59 -18.93
CA HIS A 170 -6.48 18.77 -19.65
C HIS A 170 -7.62 18.43 -18.69
N SER A 171 -8.87 18.49 -19.17
CA SER A 171 -10.07 18.23 -18.35
C SER A 171 -9.94 16.91 -17.56
N PRO A 172 -10.35 16.87 -16.27
CA PRO A 172 -10.09 15.74 -15.36
C PRO A 172 -10.60 14.40 -15.90
N TYR A 173 -11.72 14.38 -16.62
CA TYR A 173 -12.29 13.17 -17.22
C TYR A 173 -12.11 13.13 -18.75
N SER A 174 -11.03 13.70 -19.26
CA SER A 174 -10.71 13.66 -20.69
C SER A 174 -10.05 12.35 -21.13
N GLY A 175 -9.26 11.72 -20.26
CA GLY A 175 -8.42 10.57 -20.62
C GLY A 175 -7.52 10.91 -21.82
N HIS A 176 -6.89 12.09 -21.81
CA HIS A 176 -6.11 12.59 -22.95
C HIS A 176 -4.67 12.07 -22.88
N TYR A 177 -4.16 11.55 -24.00
CA TYR A 177 -2.74 11.23 -24.16
C TYR A 177 -2.05 12.28 -25.04
N ASP A 178 -0.99 12.90 -24.52
CA ASP A 178 -0.27 14.00 -25.20
C ASP A 178 0.99 13.56 -25.97
N GLY A 179 1.29 12.26 -26.02
CA GLY A 179 2.54 11.68 -26.52
C GLY A 179 3.53 11.28 -25.41
N THR A 180 3.37 11.81 -24.20
CA THR A 180 4.23 11.57 -23.02
C THR A 180 3.45 11.09 -21.79
N TRP A 181 2.33 11.73 -21.50
CA TRP A 181 1.49 11.53 -20.31
C TRP A 181 0.05 11.22 -20.72
N ILE A 182 -0.59 10.30 -20.00
CA ILE A 182 -2.05 10.19 -19.99
C ILE A 182 -2.62 10.97 -18.81
N TRP A 183 -3.59 11.82 -19.08
CA TRP A 183 -4.11 12.84 -18.16
C TRP A 183 -5.52 12.54 -17.68
N GLY A 184 -5.75 12.70 -16.38
CA GLY A 184 -7.06 12.73 -15.76
C GLY A 184 -7.11 12.12 -14.36
N ARG A 185 -8.25 12.27 -13.69
CA ARG A 185 -8.52 11.64 -12.40
C ARG A 185 -8.68 10.12 -12.57
N GLY A 186 -7.90 9.35 -11.82
CA GLY A 186 -7.73 7.91 -12.04
C GLY A 186 -6.81 7.57 -13.20
N SER A 187 -5.84 8.43 -13.52
CA SER A 187 -4.71 8.09 -14.39
C SER A 187 -3.54 7.49 -13.61
N VAL A 188 -3.47 7.74 -12.30
CA VAL A 188 -2.55 7.07 -11.35
C VAL A 188 -3.32 6.17 -10.38
N ASP A 189 -4.55 6.55 -10.01
CA ASP A 189 -5.14 6.19 -8.71
C ASP A 189 -6.64 5.80 -8.83
N ASP A 190 -7.03 4.52 -8.86
CA ASP A 190 -6.23 3.30 -9.10
C ASP A 190 -6.68 2.57 -10.40
N LYS A 191 -7.38 3.27 -11.31
CA LYS A 191 -7.74 2.67 -12.61
C LYS A 191 -6.50 2.28 -13.43
N ALA A 192 -5.31 2.80 -13.09
CA ALA A 192 -4.04 2.39 -13.66
C ALA A 192 -3.74 0.91 -13.40
N ASP A 193 -3.68 0.46 -12.13
CA ASP A 193 -3.33 -0.93 -11.84
C ASP A 193 -4.49 -1.86 -12.22
N LEU A 194 -5.75 -1.45 -12.00
CA LEU A 194 -6.94 -2.19 -12.46
C LEU A 194 -6.88 -2.51 -13.96
N ILE A 195 -6.60 -1.51 -14.81
CA ILE A 195 -6.51 -1.69 -16.26
C ILE A 195 -5.24 -2.48 -16.64
N SER A 196 -4.14 -2.32 -15.91
CA SER A 196 -2.93 -3.15 -16.09
C SER A 196 -3.21 -4.63 -15.86
N GLN A 197 -3.86 -4.97 -14.74
CA GLN A 197 -4.23 -6.33 -14.38
C GLN A 197 -5.09 -6.97 -15.49
N LEU A 198 -6.12 -6.28 -15.96
CA LEU A 198 -7.01 -6.80 -17.01
C LEU A 198 -6.36 -6.92 -18.39
N LEU A 199 -5.56 -5.93 -18.83
CA LEU A 199 -4.77 -6.01 -20.07
C LEU A 199 -3.80 -7.19 -20.07
N THR A 200 -3.19 -7.46 -18.91
CA THR A 200 -2.26 -8.59 -18.76
C THR A 200 -2.96 -9.93 -18.90
N ILE A 201 -4.10 -10.09 -18.22
CA ILE A 201 -4.84 -11.34 -18.23
C ILE A 201 -5.40 -11.61 -19.64
N ASP A 202 -5.88 -10.60 -20.37
CA ASP A 202 -6.32 -10.78 -21.77
C ASP A 202 -5.15 -11.23 -22.67
N SER A 203 -3.96 -10.61 -22.51
CA SER A 203 -2.74 -10.94 -23.27
C SER A 203 -2.19 -12.34 -22.98
N LEU A 204 -2.24 -12.78 -21.71
CA LEU A 204 -1.86 -14.12 -21.28
C LEU A 204 -2.87 -15.17 -21.76
N LEU A 205 -4.17 -14.90 -21.64
CA LEU A 205 -5.25 -15.77 -22.15
C LEU A 205 -5.18 -15.91 -23.68
N GLU A 206 -4.92 -14.83 -24.43
CA GLU A 206 -4.68 -14.89 -25.88
C GLU A 206 -3.49 -15.79 -26.22
N SER A 207 -2.43 -15.70 -25.41
CA SER A 207 -1.24 -16.54 -25.55
C SER A 207 -1.42 -17.99 -25.09
N GLY A 208 -2.63 -18.38 -24.63
CA GLY A 208 -2.95 -19.73 -24.17
C GLY A 208 -2.32 -20.10 -22.83
N PHE A 209 -2.00 -19.11 -21.99
CA PHE A 209 -1.46 -19.34 -20.66
C PHE A 209 -2.55 -19.78 -19.65
N GLN A 210 -2.17 -20.71 -18.77
CA GLN A 210 -2.96 -21.11 -17.61
C GLN A 210 -2.05 -21.01 -16.37
N PRO A 211 -2.47 -20.33 -15.28
CA PRO A 211 -1.67 -20.23 -14.07
C PRO A 211 -1.64 -21.56 -13.30
N ARG A 212 -0.55 -21.82 -12.56
CA ARG A 212 -0.42 -23.03 -11.72
C ARG A 212 -1.44 -23.00 -10.56
N ARG A 213 -1.44 -21.89 -9.83
CA ARG A 213 -2.28 -21.54 -8.69
C ARG A 213 -3.37 -20.55 -9.11
N THR A 214 -4.53 -20.58 -8.45
CA THR A 214 -5.63 -19.64 -8.78
C THR A 214 -5.22 -18.19 -8.50
N ILE A 215 -5.53 -17.30 -9.43
CA ILE A 215 -5.37 -15.85 -9.29
C ILE A 215 -6.77 -15.27 -9.09
N VAL A 216 -6.98 -14.56 -7.99
CA VAL A 216 -8.21 -13.83 -7.71
C VAL A 216 -7.94 -12.34 -7.84
N LEU A 217 -8.84 -11.61 -8.48
CA LEU A 217 -8.85 -10.14 -8.50
C LEU A 217 -10.07 -9.68 -7.71
N ALA A 218 -9.90 -8.72 -6.79
CA ALA A 218 -11.00 -8.08 -6.06
C ALA A 218 -10.95 -6.56 -6.29
N LEU A 219 -11.97 -6.03 -6.97
CA LEU A 219 -12.02 -4.63 -7.35
C LEU A 219 -13.04 -3.88 -6.48
N GLY A 220 -12.53 -3.00 -5.60
CA GLY A 220 -13.30 -2.07 -4.78
C GLY A 220 -14.08 -1.04 -5.60
N PHE A 221 -14.93 -0.24 -4.95
CA PHE A 221 -15.69 0.83 -5.61
C PHE A 221 -16.06 2.00 -4.66
N ASP A 222 -15.47 2.02 -3.47
CA ASP A 222 -15.64 3.07 -2.46
C ASP A 222 -14.38 3.25 -1.58
N GLU A 223 -13.19 2.88 -2.04
CA GLU A 223 -11.91 2.95 -1.26
C GLU A 223 -11.74 4.36 -0.66
N GLU A 224 -11.84 5.34 -1.55
CA GLU A 224 -11.74 6.79 -1.32
C GLU A 224 -12.89 7.34 -0.44
N ALA A 225 -13.93 6.52 -0.20
CA ALA A 225 -15.02 6.73 0.75
C ALA A 225 -15.03 5.65 1.86
N ALA A 226 -13.84 5.17 2.24
CA ALA A 226 -13.53 4.23 3.32
C ALA A 226 -13.85 2.73 3.09
N GLY A 227 -14.09 2.29 1.86
CA GLY A 227 -14.02 0.88 1.42
C GLY A 227 -15.07 -0.06 2.01
N THR A 228 -16.10 0.47 2.69
CA THR A 228 -17.00 -0.33 3.56
C THR A 228 -18.09 -1.09 2.79
N GLU A 229 -18.46 -0.62 1.60
CA GLU A 229 -19.41 -1.23 0.68
C GLU A 229 -18.71 -2.03 -0.43
N GLY A 230 -17.43 -1.72 -0.71
CA GLY A 230 -16.48 -2.41 -1.58
C GLY A 230 -15.70 -3.50 -0.84
N ALA A 231 -14.42 -3.27 -0.51
CA ALA A 231 -13.57 -4.29 0.09
C ALA A 231 -14.12 -4.87 1.40
N GLY A 232 -14.80 -4.07 2.21
CA GLY A 232 -15.51 -4.54 3.40
C GLY A 232 -16.50 -5.66 3.09
N LYS A 233 -17.10 -5.72 1.89
CA LYS A 233 -17.96 -6.82 1.45
C LYS A 233 -17.21 -7.89 0.66
N LEU A 234 -16.24 -7.50 -0.18
CA LEU A 234 -15.40 -8.42 -0.93
C LEU A 234 -14.62 -9.35 0.01
N ALA A 235 -14.03 -8.80 1.07
CA ALA A 235 -13.32 -9.55 2.11
C ALA A 235 -14.21 -10.57 2.83
N ASN A 236 -15.44 -10.19 3.20
CA ASN A 236 -16.41 -11.11 3.81
C ASN A 236 -16.76 -12.27 2.86
N TYR A 237 -17.01 -11.98 1.58
CA TYR A 237 -17.27 -13.02 0.56
C TYR A 237 -16.03 -13.92 0.31
N LEU A 238 -14.82 -13.37 0.33
CA LEU A 238 -13.58 -14.14 0.16
C LEU A 238 -13.28 -15.01 1.39
N GLU A 239 -13.52 -14.53 2.62
CA GLU A 239 -13.40 -15.33 3.84
C GLU A 239 -14.47 -16.44 3.88
N GLU A 240 -15.67 -16.20 3.36
CA GLU A 240 -16.71 -17.23 3.21
C GLU A 240 -16.37 -18.27 2.12
N LYS A 241 -15.86 -17.84 0.95
CA LYS A 241 -15.55 -18.75 -0.18
C LYS A 241 -14.26 -19.55 0.01
N TYR A 242 -13.24 -18.98 0.67
CA TYR A 242 -11.90 -19.58 0.78
C TYR A 242 -11.46 -19.88 2.22
N GLY A 243 -12.06 -19.25 3.23
CA GLY A 243 -11.65 -19.38 4.64
C GLY A 243 -10.57 -18.38 5.07
N ARG A 244 -10.09 -18.55 6.31
CA ARG A 244 -9.03 -17.72 6.92
C ARG A 244 -7.63 -18.23 6.56
N ASP A 245 -6.68 -17.32 6.45
CA ASP A 245 -5.30 -17.58 5.97
C ASP A 245 -5.27 -18.39 4.66
N SER A 246 -6.30 -18.25 3.82
CA SER A 246 -6.50 -19.06 2.62
C SER A 246 -5.66 -18.61 1.43
N PHE A 247 -5.11 -17.39 1.45
CA PHE A 247 -4.31 -16.83 0.37
C PHE A 247 -2.80 -16.92 0.64
N ALA A 248 -2.02 -17.21 -0.40
CA ALA A 248 -0.57 -17.28 -0.34
C ALA A 248 0.08 -15.88 -0.22
N LEU A 249 -0.54 -14.88 -0.85
CA LEU A 249 -0.21 -13.46 -0.76
C LEU A 249 -1.36 -12.60 -1.29
N LEU A 250 -1.33 -11.33 -0.91
CA LEU A 250 -2.19 -10.25 -1.38
C LEU A 250 -1.30 -9.10 -1.85
N ILE A 251 -1.53 -8.59 -3.07
CA ILE A 251 -0.97 -7.31 -3.55
C ILE A 251 -2.13 -6.34 -3.75
N ASP A 252 -2.06 -5.20 -3.06
CA ASP A 252 -2.98 -4.06 -3.18
C ASP A 252 -2.22 -2.84 -3.72
N GLU A 253 -2.93 -1.77 -4.08
CA GLU A 253 -2.33 -0.53 -4.58
C GLU A 253 -1.38 0.11 -3.55
N GLY A 254 -0.41 0.94 -3.97
CA GLY A 254 0.52 1.58 -3.05
C GLY A 254 1.79 2.14 -3.68
N GLU A 255 2.80 2.46 -2.86
CA GLU A 255 4.02 3.12 -3.34
C GLU A 255 4.97 2.17 -4.09
N GLY A 256 5.67 2.70 -5.09
CA GLY A 256 6.43 1.92 -6.06
C GLY A 256 7.95 2.00 -5.89
N TYR A 257 8.60 2.87 -6.67
CA TYR A 257 10.05 3.01 -6.67
C TYR A 257 10.53 4.46 -6.80
N GLY A 258 11.65 4.76 -6.12
CA GLY A 258 12.24 6.09 -6.10
C GLY A 258 12.85 6.52 -7.45
N GLU A 259 12.95 7.85 -7.60
CA GLU A 259 13.46 8.59 -8.77
C GLU A 259 14.64 7.92 -9.51
N ASN A 260 14.48 7.78 -10.83
CA ASN A 260 15.49 7.27 -11.73
C ASN A 260 16.70 8.21 -11.76
N ALA A 261 17.89 7.64 -11.64
CA ALA A 261 19.07 8.24 -12.24
C ALA A 261 19.73 7.17 -13.12
N LYS A 262 19.83 7.43 -14.42
CA LYS A 262 20.52 6.58 -15.39
C LYS A 262 21.93 6.25 -14.86
N ASN A 263 22.31 4.97 -14.86
CA ASN A 263 23.54 4.47 -14.24
C ASN A 263 23.62 4.66 -12.70
N ALA A 264 22.49 4.55 -12.00
CA ALA A 264 22.48 4.53 -10.54
C ALA A 264 21.49 3.51 -9.97
N THR A 265 21.57 3.31 -8.65
CA THR A 265 20.76 2.35 -7.90
C THR A 265 19.34 2.87 -7.69
N ILE A 266 18.34 2.10 -8.13
CA ILE A 266 16.92 2.32 -7.87
C ILE A 266 16.52 1.58 -6.60
N PHE A 267 15.75 2.25 -5.74
CA PHE A 267 15.12 1.65 -4.56
C PHE A 267 13.63 1.44 -4.85
N ALA A 268 13.19 0.19 -4.87
CA ALA A 268 11.76 -0.16 -4.88
C ALA A 268 11.32 -0.49 -3.45
N THR A 269 10.13 -0.04 -3.08
CA THR A 269 9.71 0.08 -1.68
C THR A 269 8.33 -0.51 -1.40
N PRO A 270 8.08 -1.80 -1.68
CA PRO A 270 6.81 -2.47 -1.37
C PRO A 270 6.47 -2.34 0.11
N GLN A 271 5.27 -1.82 0.37
CA GLN A 271 4.79 -1.53 1.71
C GLN A 271 4.34 -2.82 2.39
N CYS A 272 4.95 -3.12 3.54
CA CYS A 272 4.73 -4.36 4.32
C CYS A 272 3.99 -4.11 5.64
N SER A 273 3.61 -2.85 5.90
CA SER A 273 2.85 -2.38 7.06
C SER A 273 2.24 -1.01 6.75
N THR A 274 1.16 -0.64 7.45
CA THR A 274 0.48 0.66 7.32
C THR A 274 0.30 1.32 8.69
N HIS A 275 0.46 2.64 8.79
CA HIS A 275 0.09 3.38 9.99
C HIS A 275 -1.42 3.23 10.28
N ALA A 276 -1.78 2.91 11.53
CA ALA A 276 -3.18 2.85 11.94
C ALA A 276 -3.85 4.22 11.83
N HIS A 277 -5.18 4.25 11.63
CA HIS A 277 -5.94 5.49 11.59
C HIS A 277 -6.85 5.56 12.81
N SER A 278 -6.86 6.69 13.52
CA SER A 278 -7.82 6.95 14.59
C SER A 278 -8.26 8.41 14.60
N HIS A 279 -9.56 8.63 14.78
CA HIS A 279 -10.17 9.96 14.77
C HIS A 279 -10.63 10.35 16.17
N GLY A 280 -10.06 11.42 16.72
CA GLY A 280 -10.53 12.01 17.98
C GLY A 280 -11.48 13.19 17.72
N ASN A 281 -12.71 13.08 18.21
CA ASN A 281 -13.58 14.25 18.41
C ASN A 281 -13.16 15.00 19.68
N ALA A 282 -13.37 16.33 19.73
CA ALA A 282 -13.38 17.10 20.98
C ALA A 282 -14.47 18.19 20.94
N LEU A 283 -14.97 18.63 22.11
CA LEU A 283 -16.16 19.48 22.23
C LEU A 283 -16.00 20.65 23.22
N GLN A 284 -16.14 21.88 22.72
CA GLN A 284 -16.72 23.11 23.34
C GLN A 284 -16.23 24.39 22.63
N SER A 285 -16.96 25.50 22.81
CA SER A 285 -16.92 26.70 21.97
C SER A 285 -15.52 27.23 21.56
N ILE A 286 -15.18 27.07 20.27
CA ILE A 286 -14.08 27.65 19.46
C ILE A 286 -12.81 28.10 20.20
N GLY A 287 -12.87 29.11 21.09
CA GLY A 287 -11.71 29.55 21.87
C GLY A 287 -11.09 28.45 22.73
N LEU A 288 -11.91 27.64 23.42
CA LEU A 288 -11.42 26.48 24.17
C LEU A 288 -10.91 25.37 23.25
N LEU A 289 -11.60 25.14 22.13
CA LEU A 289 -11.18 24.19 21.10
C LEU A 289 -9.81 24.53 20.51
N SER A 290 -9.55 25.82 20.25
CA SER A 290 -8.26 26.29 19.74
C SER A 290 -7.12 26.13 20.74
N LEU A 291 -7.40 26.24 22.04
CA LEU A 291 -6.41 25.96 23.11
C LEU A 291 -6.11 24.45 23.21
N LEU A 292 -7.11 23.57 23.03
CA LEU A 292 -6.90 22.13 22.94
C LEU A 292 -6.06 21.76 21.71
N VAL A 293 -6.37 22.33 20.55
CA VAL A 293 -5.59 22.20 19.31
C VAL A 293 -4.14 22.64 19.50
N VAL A 294 -3.90 23.84 20.06
CA VAL A 294 -2.53 24.33 20.32
C VAL A 294 -1.81 23.46 21.36
N ALA A 295 -2.52 22.88 22.33
CA ALA A 295 -1.95 21.95 23.30
C ALA A 295 -1.63 20.56 22.72
N LEU A 296 -2.27 20.14 21.63
CA LEU A 296 -1.88 18.95 20.87
C LEU A 296 -0.65 19.23 20.02
N GLU A 297 -0.70 20.26 19.17
CA GLU A 297 0.40 20.60 18.23
C GLU A 297 1.72 20.92 18.94
N LYS A 298 1.65 21.39 20.20
CA LYS A 298 2.81 21.64 21.05
C LYS A 298 3.42 20.38 21.69
N ASN A 299 2.73 19.24 21.65
CA ASN A 299 3.16 17.97 22.26
C ASN A 299 3.13 16.80 21.25
N PRO A 300 3.88 16.87 20.13
CA PRO A 300 3.95 15.80 19.15
C PRO A 300 4.54 14.52 19.74
N HIS A 301 4.10 13.36 19.24
CA HIS A 301 4.66 12.05 19.62
C HIS A 301 6.16 11.96 19.29
N THR A 302 6.91 11.16 20.06
CA THR A 302 8.36 11.01 19.89
C THR A 302 8.72 10.02 18.79
N ALA A 303 9.62 10.39 17.87
CA ALA A 303 10.13 9.48 16.84
C ALA A 303 10.99 8.34 17.43
N GLY A 304 10.79 7.11 16.93
CA GLY A 304 11.45 5.89 17.41
C GLY A 304 11.57 4.79 16.33
N PHE A 305 12.58 3.94 16.47
CA PHE A 305 12.74 2.72 15.66
C PHE A 305 12.39 1.48 16.48
N GLN A 306 11.77 0.49 15.84
CA GLN A 306 11.66 -0.87 16.35
C GLN A 306 12.57 -1.79 15.52
N ARG A 307 13.40 -2.63 16.17
CA ARG A 307 14.45 -3.44 15.51
C ARG A 307 13.92 -4.43 14.47
N ASN A 308 12.68 -4.87 14.62
CA ASN A 308 11.93 -5.73 13.70
C ASN A 308 10.74 -5.00 13.03
N GLY A 309 10.69 -3.67 13.11
CA GLY A 309 9.69 -2.86 12.42
C GLY A 309 10.19 -2.43 11.03
N THR A 310 9.26 -2.22 10.09
CA THR A 310 9.60 -2.05 8.68
C THR A 310 10.39 -0.76 8.45
N ALA A 311 10.07 0.32 9.16
CA ALA A 311 10.77 1.59 8.99
C ALA A 311 12.27 1.52 9.36
N PHE A 312 12.65 0.65 10.30
CA PHE A 312 14.06 0.39 10.61
C PHE A 312 14.76 -0.37 9.47
N ALA A 313 14.15 -1.47 8.99
CA ALA A 313 14.66 -2.25 7.87
C ALA A 313 14.83 -1.39 6.61
N SER A 314 13.82 -0.56 6.29
CA SER A 314 13.86 0.38 5.16
C SER A 314 15.04 1.34 5.25
N ALA A 315 15.17 2.06 6.36
CA ALA A 315 16.26 3.03 6.56
C ALA A 315 17.64 2.36 6.57
N GLN A 316 17.75 1.16 7.15
CA GLN A 316 18.96 0.37 7.19
C GLN A 316 19.37 -0.10 5.77
N CYS A 317 18.43 -0.58 4.96
CA CYS A 317 18.65 -0.91 3.54
C CYS A 317 19.10 0.32 2.74
N SER A 318 18.40 1.45 2.85
CA SER A 318 18.72 2.70 2.14
C SER A 318 20.13 3.20 2.45
N VAL A 319 20.55 3.15 3.72
CA VAL A 319 21.88 3.62 4.13
C VAL A 319 22.99 2.65 3.71
N VAL A 320 22.79 1.33 3.83
CA VAL A 320 23.83 0.36 3.49
C VAL A 320 24.09 0.34 1.98
N HIS A 321 23.04 0.25 1.15
CA HIS A 321 23.14 0.16 -0.31
C HIS A 321 23.18 1.53 -1.04
N ASP A 322 23.44 2.63 -0.33
CA ASP A 322 23.65 3.94 -0.95
C ASP A 322 24.99 3.99 -1.72
N ASP A 323 24.92 3.73 -3.03
CA ASP A 323 26.06 3.83 -3.95
C ASP A 323 26.31 5.29 -4.41
N LYS A 324 25.36 6.20 -4.19
CA LYS A 324 25.44 7.64 -4.57
C LYS A 324 26.25 8.46 -3.55
N GLY A 325 26.44 7.97 -2.33
CA GLY A 325 27.13 8.67 -1.23
C GLY A 325 26.28 9.76 -0.57
N ILE A 326 24.95 9.63 -0.64
CA ILE A 326 23.97 10.52 0.01
C ILE A 326 24.15 10.51 1.53
N TYR A 327 24.43 9.35 2.12
CA TYR A 327 24.59 9.18 3.56
C TYR A 327 26.08 9.21 3.96
N PRO A 328 26.48 10.01 4.97
CA PRO A 328 27.85 10.02 5.47
C PRO A 328 28.33 8.60 5.87
N PRO A 329 29.58 8.19 5.58
CA PRO A 329 30.06 6.82 5.85
C PRO A 329 29.89 6.34 7.30
N LYS A 330 29.86 7.27 8.26
CA LYS A 330 29.58 7.01 9.67
C LYS A 330 28.16 6.44 9.89
N LEU A 331 27.17 6.83 9.09
CA LEU A 331 25.82 6.27 9.18
C LEU A 331 25.79 4.82 8.70
N LYS A 332 26.58 4.41 7.71
CA LYS A 332 26.67 2.99 7.32
C LYS A 332 27.16 2.14 8.49
N HIS A 333 28.19 2.58 9.20
CA HIS A 333 28.67 1.86 10.40
C HIS A 333 27.66 1.89 11.56
N LEU A 334 26.95 3.01 11.77
CA LEU A 334 25.85 3.08 12.74
C LEU A 334 24.69 2.16 12.36
N ALA A 335 24.34 2.02 11.07
CA ALA A 335 23.27 1.15 10.61
C ALA A 335 23.55 -0.32 10.96
N HIS A 336 24.77 -0.81 10.75
CA HIS A 336 25.16 -2.17 11.17
C HIS A 336 25.15 -2.34 12.70
N GLN A 337 25.69 -1.37 13.45
CA GLN A 337 25.67 -1.42 14.92
C GLN A 337 24.26 -1.30 15.50
N ALA A 338 23.36 -0.58 14.81
CA ALA A 338 21.98 -0.39 15.19
C ALA A 338 21.15 -1.68 15.09
N SER A 339 21.67 -2.78 14.54
CA SER A 339 21.04 -4.11 14.68
C SER A 339 21.17 -4.70 16.10
N THR A 340 22.14 -4.27 16.93
CA THR A 340 22.37 -4.86 18.27
C THR A 340 22.65 -3.90 19.45
N ASP A 341 23.14 -2.66 19.27
CA ASP A 341 23.32 -1.67 20.37
C ASP A 341 22.21 -0.62 20.35
N ASP A 342 21.52 -0.38 21.47
CA ASP A 342 20.43 0.61 21.57
C ASP A 342 20.93 2.06 21.45
N ARG A 343 22.15 2.35 21.90
CA ARG A 343 22.79 3.66 21.72
C ARG A 343 23.27 3.85 20.29
N ALA A 344 23.49 2.78 19.53
CA ALA A 344 23.68 2.88 18.09
C ALA A 344 22.34 3.13 17.38
N LEU A 345 21.27 2.44 17.78
CA LEU A 345 19.91 2.63 17.24
C LEU A 345 19.40 4.07 17.42
N VAL A 346 19.53 4.63 18.64
CA VAL A 346 19.17 6.04 18.90
C VAL A 346 20.02 7.00 18.06
N LYS A 347 21.35 6.82 18.03
CA LYS A 347 22.23 7.67 17.22
C LYS A 347 21.97 7.55 15.72
N PHE A 348 21.56 6.38 15.24
CA PHE A 348 21.21 6.16 13.84
C PHE A 348 19.94 6.95 13.49
N LYS A 349 18.89 6.82 14.31
CA LYS A 349 17.64 7.59 14.21
C LYS A 349 17.90 9.11 14.21
N ASP A 350 18.60 9.60 15.24
CA ASP A 350 18.88 11.03 15.40
C ASP A 350 19.74 11.57 14.23
N SER A 351 20.65 10.76 13.70
CA SER A 351 21.47 11.14 12.53
C SER A 351 20.67 11.18 11.22
N LEU A 352 19.65 10.32 11.06
CA LEU A 352 18.77 10.33 9.90
C LEU A 352 17.84 11.55 9.92
N ILE A 353 17.21 11.81 11.07
CA ILE A 353 16.36 12.99 11.29
C ILE A 353 17.15 14.29 11.05
N ALA A 354 18.42 14.35 11.49
CA ALA A 354 19.30 15.50 11.26
C ALA A 354 19.77 15.67 9.79
N LEU A 355 19.65 14.64 8.94
CA LEU A 355 19.92 14.74 7.50
C LEU A 355 18.68 15.06 6.68
N ASN A 356 17.53 14.47 7.03
CA ASN A 356 16.25 14.73 6.39
C ASN A 356 15.11 14.66 7.44
N PRO A 357 14.44 15.80 7.73
CA PRO A 357 13.29 15.84 8.65
C PRO A 357 12.12 14.92 8.28
N PHE A 358 12.03 14.42 7.05
CA PHE A 358 11.05 13.39 6.67
C PHE A 358 11.17 12.12 7.53
N PHE A 359 12.37 11.76 8.00
CA PHE A 359 12.56 10.65 8.94
C PHE A 359 12.00 10.92 10.33
N ASP A 360 11.71 12.16 10.72
CA ASP A 360 10.97 12.42 11.97
C ASP A 360 9.50 12.01 11.80
N VAL A 361 8.90 12.40 10.67
CA VAL A 361 7.50 12.13 10.32
C VAL A 361 7.25 10.62 10.17
N MET A 362 8.08 9.92 9.40
CA MET A 362 7.94 8.46 9.16
C MET A 362 8.19 7.58 10.40
N LEU A 363 8.75 8.14 11.48
CA LEU A 363 9.16 7.37 12.67
C LEU A 363 8.35 7.71 13.92
N ARG A 364 7.26 8.50 13.82
CA ARG A 364 6.35 8.79 14.93
C ARG A 364 4.89 8.67 14.52
N THR A 365 4.02 8.57 15.52
CA THR A 365 2.60 8.84 15.31
C THR A 365 2.44 10.30 14.90
N THR A 366 1.91 10.55 13.71
CA THR A 366 1.54 11.91 13.27
C THR A 366 0.09 12.19 13.70
N GLN A 367 -0.24 13.48 13.76
CA GLN A 367 -1.58 13.98 14.05
C GLN A 367 -1.88 15.11 13.05
N ALA A 368 -3.13 15.22 12.61
CA ALA A 368 -3.63 16.23 11.70
C ALA A 368 -5.03 16.68 12.12
N ILE A 369 -5.43 17.90 11.76
CA ILE A 369 -6.73 18.49 12.08
C ILE A 369 -7.45 18.73 10.77
N ASP A 370 -8.41 17.86 10.48
CA ASP A 370 -8.99 17.75 9.13
C ASP A 370 -10.33 18.48 9.02
N LEU A 371 -11.12 18.49 10.10
CA LEU A 371 -12.40 19.19 10.18
C LEU A 371 -12.51 20.02 11.46
N VAL A 372 -12.96 21.28 11.32
CA VAL A 372 -13.27 22.18 12.43
C VAL A 372 -14.67 22.77 12.23
N GLU A 373 -15.57 22.54 13.17
CA GLU A 373 -16.94 23.05 13.15
C GLU A 373 -17.20 24.00 14.32
N GLY A 374 -17.94 25.08 14.09
CA GLY A 374 -18.47 25.89 15.20
C GLY A 374 -19.04 27.22 14.76
N GLY A 375 -20.16 27.59 15.39
CA GLY A 375 -20.83 28.88 15.16
C GLY A 375 -21.93 28.80 14.10
N VAL A 376 -23.03 29.50 14.36
CA VAL A 376 -24.18 29.59 13.44
C VAL A 376 -24.44 31.05 13.00
N LYS A 377 -23.92 32.03 13.75
CA LYS A 377 -24.13 33.45 13.49
C LYS A 377 -23.04 34.31 14.10
N VAL A 378 -22.63 35.37 13.39
CA VAL A 378 -21.54 36.30 13.77
C VAL A 378 -21.74 37.00 15.13
N ASN A 379 -22.95 36.97 15.70
CA ASN A 379 -23.25 37.53 17.03
C ASN A 379 -23.84 36.51 18.03
N ALA A 380 -23.66 35.22 17.80
CA ALA A 380 -24.03 34.15 18.74
C ALA A 380 -22.79 33.32 19.11
N LEU A 381 -22.50 33.19 20.41
CA LEU A 381 -21.44 32.28 20.86
C LEU A 381 -21.92 30.83 20.64
N PRO A 382 -21.12 29.97 20.00
CA PRO A 382 -21.53 28.59 19.74
C PRO A 382 -21.67 27.76 21.02
N GLU A 383 -22.83 27.14 21.20
CA GLU A 383 -23.06 26.15 22.26
C GLU A 383 -22.28 24.85 22.03
N LYS A 384 -22.05 24.51 20.74
CA LYS A 384 -21.23 23.36 20.28
C LYS A 384 -20.15 23.86 19.31
N ALA A 385 -18.93 23.37 19.46
CA ALA A 385 -17.88 23.43 18.44
C ALA A 385 -17.09 22.11 18.49
N SER A 386 -16.78 21.56 17.32
CA SER A 386 -16.20 20.23 17.10
C SER A 386 -14.84 20.36 16.40
N VAL A 387 -13.89 19.48 16.71
CA VAL A 387 -12.72 19.21 15.86
C VAL A 387 -12.61 17.70 15.62
N VAL A 388 -12.23 17.30 14.41
CA VAL A 388 -11.81 15.93 14.08
C VAL A 388 -10.31 15.92 13.93
N ILE A 389 -9.62 15.08 14.72
CA ILE A 389 -8.17 14.94 14.71
C ILE A 389 -7.81 13.53 14.25
N ASN A 390 -7.24 13.40 13.06
CA ASN A 390 -6.73 12.14 12.52
C ASN A 390 -5.32 11.88 13.05
N HIS A 391 -5.06 10.66 13.54
CA HIS A 391 -3.72 10.22 13.94
C HIS A 391 -3.28 9.04 13.06
N ARG A 392 -2.07 9.10 12.50
CA ARG A 392 -1.43 7.99 11.77
C ARG A 392 -0.47 7.26 12.70
N ILE A 393 -0.94 6.22 13.37
CA ILE A 393 -0.24 5.54 14.48
C ILE A 393 0.95 4.71 13.97
N ALA A 394 2.15 4.97 14.51
CA ALA A 394 3.37 4.26 14.12
C ALA A 394 3.44 2.84 14.71
N GLU A 395 4.14 1.92 14.02
CA GLU A 395 4.23 0.47 14.32
C GLU A 395 4.51 0.11 15.80
N HIS A 396 5.27 0.94 16.51
CA HIS A 396 5.70 0.72 17.89
C HIS A 396 4.79 1.41 18.95
N SER A 397 3.74 2.11 18.50
CA SER A 397 2.79 2.83 19.34
C SER A 397 1.50 2.02 19.47
N LYS A 398 1.11 1.71 20.71
CA LYS A 398 -0.10 0.91 21.02
C LYS A 398 -1.27 1.74 21.55
N GLU A 399 -1.06 3.03 21.75
CA GLU A 399 -2.10 3.97 22.16
C GLU A 399 -1.79 5.32 21.48
N PRO A 400 -2.74 5.91 20.71
CA PRO A 400 -2.61 7.32 20.32
C PRO A 400 -2.86 8.23 21.53
N HIS A 401 -3.31 7.70 22.66
CA HIS A 401 -3.88 8.42 23.80
C HIS A 401 -2.86 9.07 24.77
N ASN A 402 -1.64 9.38 24.33
CA ASN A 402 -0.65 10.12 25.12
C ASN A 402 -0.95 11.64 25.13
N LEU A 403 -2.18 11.98 25.51
CA LEU A 403 -2.84 13.23 25.15
C LEU A 403 -2.65 14.32 26.21
N SER A 404 -2.39 15.54 25.75
CA SER A 404 -2.25 16.71 26.61
C SER A 404 -3.58 17.21 27.22
N TYR A 405 -4.73 16.71 26.76
CA TYR A 405 -6.07 17.14 27.19
C TYR A 405 -6.31 17.24 28.71
N PRO A 406 -5.82 16.34 29.58
CA PRO A 406 -6.02 16.47 31.02
C PRO A 406 -5.42 17.75 31.61
N SER A 407 -4.38 18.31 30.99
CA SER A 407 -3.78 19.58 31.44
C SER A 407 -4.67 20.78 31.13
N VAL A 408 -5.20 20.87 29.90
CA VAL A 408 -6.14 21.93 29.50
C VAL A 408 -7.48 21.78 30.23
N ALA A 409 -7.95 20.55 30.43
CA ALA A 409 -9.14 20.29 31.23
C ALA A 409 -8.96 20.76 32.70
N ALA A 410 -7.79 20.56 33.29
CA ALA A 410 -7.46 21.03 34.64
C ALA A 410 -7.37 22.56 34.72
N GLU A 411 -6.77 23.22 33.71
CA GLU A 411 -6.62 24.68 33.64
C GLU A 411 -7.97 25.41 33.59
N TYR A 412 -8.91 24.90 32.78
CA TYR A 412 -10.23 25.51 32.57
C TYR A 412 -11.37 24.87 33.40
N ASN A 413 -11.04 23.99 34.36
CA ASN A 413 -11.99 23.28 35.24
C ASN A 413 -13.10 22.52 34.47
N LEU A 414 -12.72 21.93 33.33
CA LEU A 414 -13.61 21.19 32.44
C LEU A 414 -13.71 19.73 32.88
N ALA A 415 -14.90 19.14 32.76
CA ALA A 415 -15.05 17.69 32.85
C ALA A 415 -14.44 17.03 31.60
N LEU A 416 -13.82 15.85 31.77
CA LEU A 416 -13.24 15.08 30.67
C LEU A 416 -13.85 13.68 30.63
N ASN A 417 -14.68 13.42 29.62
CA ASN A 417 -15.10 12.07 29.25
C ASN A 417 -14.23 11.64 28.06
N ALA A 418 -13.51 10.54 28.20
CA ALA A 418 -12.63 10.02 27.17
C ALA A 418 -13.00 8.57 26.84
N PHE A 419 -13.46 8.33 25.61
CA PHE A 419 -13.80 6.99 25.10
C PHE A 419 -14.76 6.22 26.03
N GLY A 420 -15.74 6.95 26.59
CA GLY A 420 -16.74 6.42 27.52
C GLY A 420 -16.31 6.37 28.99
N GLN A 421 -15.06 6.70 29.32
CA GLN A 421 -14.57 6.75 30.70
C GLN A 421 -14.59 8.19 31.26
N GLU A 422 -15.30 8.40 32.36
CA GLU A 422 -15.36 9.70 33.04
C GLU A 422 -14.13 9.90 33.94
N THR A 423 -13.11 10.61 33.41
CA THR A 423 -11.85 10.84 34.12
C THR A 423 -11.98 12.07 35.03
N ARG A 424 -12.01 11.85 36.36
CA ARG A 424 -12.00 12.95 37.33
C ARG A 424 -10.64 13.67 37.36
N VAL A 425 -10.51 14.70 36.54
CA VAL A 425 -9.34 15.59 36.48
C VAL A 425 -9.11 16.25 37.86
N PRO A 426 -7.88 16.23 38.42
CA PRO A 426 -7.60 16.87 39.71
C PRO A 426 -7.73 18.40 39.64
N THR A 427 -8.78 18.96 40.25
CA THR A 427 -9.05 20.40 40.26
C THR A 427 -8.03 21.17 41.11
N LEU A 428 -7.35 22.16 40.51
CA LEU A 428 -6.32 22.98 41.16
C LEU A 428 -6.82 23.96 42.24
N SER A 429 -8.13 24.01 42.53
CA SER A 429 -8.73 24.97 43.46
C SER A 429 -9.58 24.33 44.57
N ASN A 430 -9.29 24.71 45.82
CA ASN A 430 -10.05 24.28 47.01
C ASN A 430 -11.39 25.03 47.15
N GLN A 431 -12.28 24.93 46.16
CA GLN A 431 -13.65 25.43 46.28
C GLN A 431 -14.64 24.28 46.52
N ARG A 432 -15.56 24.49 47.48
CA ARG A 432 -16.58 23.50 47.83
C ARG A 432 -17.62 23.42 46.72
N GLN A 433 -17.75 22.25 46.10
CA GLN A 433 -18.84 21.99 45.16
C GLN A 433 -20.20 22.18 45.84
N THR A 434 -20.97 23.14 45.34
CA THR A 434 -22.42 23.24 45.55
C THR A 434 -23.08 22.95 44.21
N GLY A 435 -24.08 22.07 44.20
CA GLY A 435 -24.50 21.38 42.97
C GLY A 435 -25.22 22.29 41.97
N ASN A 436 -24.80 22.20 40.71
CA ASN A 436 -25.59 22.53 39.51
C ASN A 436 -25.02 21.72 38.33
N GLN A 437 -25.87 21.12 37.50
CA GLN A 437 -25.46 20.13 36.47
C GLN A 437 -24.93 20.75 35.17
N ASN A 438 -24.48 22.01 35.19
CA ASN A 438 -24.02 22.74 34.00
C ASN A 438 -22.50 22.95 34.06
N GLN A 439 -21.72 21.87 34.14
CA GLN A 439 -20.26 21.94 34.05
C GLN A 439 -19.81 21.69 32.60
N SER A 440 -19.01 22.59 32.04
CA SER A 440 -18.46 22.44 30.69
C SER A 440 -17.62 21.16 30.58
N GLN A 441 -17.83 20.41 29.49
CA GLN A 441 -17.28 19.07 29.31
C GLN A 441 -16.63 18.91 27.94
N ILE A 442 -15.38 18.46 27.94
CA ILE A 442 -14.72 17.86 26.78
C ILE A 442 -15.17 16.41 26.71
N ILE A 443 -15.70 16.01 25.55
CA ILE A 443 -15.98 14.61 25.23
C ILE A 443 -15.02 14.21 24.11
N LEU A 444 -14.20 13.19 24.38
CA LEU A 444 -13.40 12.52 23.38
C LEU A 444 -14.11 11.21 22.99
N SER A 445 -14.33 11.04 21.70
CA SER A 445 -14.86 9.80 21.12
C SER A 445 -14.14 9.53 19.82
N GLU A 446 -14.20 8.28 19.38
CA GLU A 446 -13.96 7.94 17.98
C GLU A 446 -14.94 8.73 17.09
N ALA A 447 -14.44 9.32 16.01
CA ALA A 447 -15.31 9.82 14.94
C ALA A 447 -15.60 8.68 13.95
N PHE A 448 -16.85 8.64 13.47
CA PHE A 448 -17.31 7.77 12.38
C PHE A 448 -17.09 6.25 12.58
N TYR A 449 -16.81 5.80 13.81
CA TYR A 449 -16.54 4.39 14.17
C TYR A 449 -15.38 3.74 13.38
N SER A 450 -14.43 4.54 12.90
CA SER A 450 -13.39 4.12 11.95
C SER A 450 -11.99 3.97 12.57
N ALA A 451 -11.90 3.77 13.90
CA ALA A 451 -10.61 3.62 14.58
C ALA A 451 -10.04 2.22 14.36
N LEU A 452 -8.73 2.14 14.11
CA LEU A 452 -8.02 0.90 13.79
C LEU A 452 -6.77 0.76 14.67
N GLU A 453 -6.49 -0.47 15.09
CA GLU A 453 -5.18 -0.87 15.61
C GLU A 453 -4.12 -0.87 14.48
N PRO A 454 -2.82 -0.69 14.79
CA PRO A 454 -1.75 -0.79 13.80
C PRO A 454 -1.82 -2.09 13.02
N SER A 455 -1.53 -2.04 11.71
CA SER A 455 -1.63 -3.23 10.87
C SER A 455 -0.70 -4.34 11.36
N PRO A 456 -1.04 -5.61 11.09
CA PRO A 456 -0.04 -6.66 11.05
C PRO A 456 1.17 -6.23 10.19
N VAL A 457 2.37 -6.65 10.59
CA VAL A 457 3.59 -6.47 9.79
C VAL A 457 3.83 -7.75 8.99
N THR A 458 3.80 -7.64 7.68
CA THR A 458 3.96 -8.78 6.76
C THR A 458 5.36 -9.40 6.88
N PRO A 459 5.50 -10.75 6.91
CA PRO A 459 6.81 -11.41 6.96
C PRO A 459 7.68 -11.13 5.72
N ILE A 460 8.82 -10.47 5.94
CA ILE A 460 9.79 -10.03 4.91
C ILE A 460 10.89 -11.07 4.59
N ALA A 461 10.59 -12.36 4.71
CA ALA A 461 11.57 -13.43 4.47
C ALA A 461 11.83 -13.65 2.96
N LEU A 462 13.09 -13.84 2.57
CA LEU A 462 13.51 -13.94 1.15
C LEU A 462 13.26 -15.30 0.50
N ASP A 463 12.94 -16.31 1.30
CA ASP A 463 12.45 -17.63 0.91
C ASP A 463 10.91 -17.71 0.88
N GLY A 464 10.21 -16.72 1.46
CA GLY A 464 8.77 -16.57 1.44
C GLY A 464 8.22 -15.65 0.33
N PRO A 465 6.92 -15.29 0.38
CA PRO A 465 6.27 -14.45 -0.64
C PRO A 465 6.91 -13.08 -0.87
N TYR A 466 7.51 -12.46 0.15
CA TYR A 466 8.28 -11.22 -0.01
C TYR A 466 9.49 -11.41 -0.92
N GLY A 467 10.18 -12.56 -0.84
CA GLY A 467 11.25 -12.93 -1.77
C GLY A 467 10.77 -13.03 -3.22
N VAL A 468 9.60 -13.63 -3.45
CA VAL A 468 9.00 -13.74 -4.79
C VAL A 468 8.68 -12.36 -5.36
N LEU A 469 8.02 -11.49 -4.58
CA LEU A 469 7.73 -10.10 -4.98
C LEU A 469 9.04 -9.32 -5.25
N SER A 470 10.00 -9.39 -4.33
CA SER A 470 11.31 -8.74 -4.43
C SER A 470 12.07 -9.15 -5.70
N GLY A 471 12.19 -10.46 -5.98
CA GLY A 471 12.88 -10.95 -7.17
C GLY A 471 12.19 -10.58 -8.48
N SER A 472 10.86 -10.47 -8.49
CA SER A 472 10.06 -10.09 -9.67
C SER A 472 10.15 -8.59 -9.96
N ILE A 473 10.11 -7.75 -8.91
CA ILE A 473 10.34 -6.30 -9.00
C ILE A 473 11.73 -6.02 -9.59
N LYS A 474 12.76 -6.70 -9.06
CA LYS A 474 14.13 -6.56 -9.58
C LYS A 474 14.25 -6.95 -11.04
N ALA A 475 13.64 -8.06 -11.44
CA ALA A 475 13.69 -8.53 -12.81
C ALA A 475 13.08 -7.54 -13.79
N THR A 476 11.92 -6.99 -13.45
CA THR A 476 11.19 -5.99 -14.24
C THR A 476 11.99 -4.68 -14.37
N LEU A 477 12.61 -4.21 -13.27
CA LEU A 477 13.40 -2.98 -13.27
C LEU A 477 14.80 -3.14 -13.90
N GLU A 478 15.46 -4.29 -13.73
CA GLU A 478 16.80 -4.57 -14.28
C GLU A 478 16.77 -4.99 -15.77
N SER A 479 15.67 -5.56 -16.28
CA SER A 479 15.48 -5.82 -17.72
C SER A 479 15.07 -4.57 -18.51
N SER A 480 14.45 -3.60 -17.85
CA SER A 480 13.87 -2.42 -18.47
C SER A 480 14.92 -1.48 -19.09
N LYS A 481 14.94 -1.49 -20.43
CA LYS A 481 15.70 -0.55 -21.28
C LYS A 481 15.29 0.92 -21.10
N ARG A 482 14.19 1.20 -20.39
CA ARG A 482 13.75 2.56 -20.02
C ARG A 482 14.51 3.11 -18.81
N TYR A 483 14.70 2.28 -17.78
CA TYR A 483 15.21 2.74 -16.49
C TYR A 483 16.75 2.77 -16.45
N GLU A 484 17.44 1.88 -17.20
CA GLU A 484 18.91 1.83 -17.28
C GLU A 484 19.58 1.82 -15.89
N ALA A 485 18.98 1.07 -14.94
CA ALA A 485 19.44 0.98 -13.57
C ALA A 485 20.81 0.29 -13.51
N SER A 486 21.76 0.85 -12.74
CA SER A 486 23.03 0.13 -12.49
C SER A 486 22.88 -1.02 -11.49
N ARG A 487 21.80 -0.99 -10.71
CA ARG A 487 21.42 -1.95 -9.67
C ARG A 487 19.98 -1.67 -9.24
N VAL A 488 19.22 -2.70 -8.86
CA VAL A 488 17.94 -2.51 -8.14
C VAL A 488 18.05 -3.10 -6.73
N VAL A 489 17.55 -2.34 -5.77
CA VAL A 489 17.44 -2.71 -4.35
C VAL A 489 15.96 -2.67 -3.97
N VAL A 490 15.46 -3.76 -3.38
CA VAL A 490 14.10 -3.81 -2.84
C VAL A 490 14.21 -3.78 -1.31
N ALA A 491 13.62 -2.74 -0.71
CA ALA A 491 13.55 -2.57 0.73
C ALA A 491 12.07 -2.59 1.15
N PRO A 492 11.69 -3.27 2.24
CA PRO A 492 10.32 -3.22 2.71
C PRO A 492 10.04 -1.84 3.29
N SER A 493 8.85 -1.30 3.10
CA SER A 493 8.49 0.07 3.55
C SER A 493 7.19 0.13 4.36
N LEU A 494 6.94 1.28 4.99
CA LEU A 494 5.78 1.54 5.86
C LEU A 494 4.90 2.61 5.21
N ALA A 495 3.61 2.34 5.05
CA ALA A 495 2.66 3.26 4.43
C ALA A 495 2.06 4.25 5.43
N LEU A 496 1.98 5.53 5.07
CA LEU A 496 1.27 6.56 5.86
C LEU A 496 -0.26 6.47 5.72
N GLY A 497 -0.75 5.91 4.61
CA GLY A 497 -2.16 5.55 4.39
C GLY A 497 -2.44 4.09 4.70
N ASN A 498 -3.69 3.76 5.04
CA ASN A 498 -4.17 2.40 5.22
C ASN A 498 -5.46 2.24 4.40
N THR A 499 -5.46 1.28 3.48
CA THR A 499 -6.46 1.14 2.41
C THR A 499 -7.51 0.09 2.74
N ASP A 500 -8.28 -0.32 1.72
CA ASP A 500 -8.95 -1.60 1.57
C ASP A 500 -8.18 -2.82 2.15
N THR A 501 -6.83 -2.82 2.16
CA THR A 501 -6.00 -3.82 2.88
C THR A 501 -6.49 -4.15 4.29
N ARG A 502 -7.06 -3.18 5.03
CA ARG A 502 -7.58 -3.38 6.39
C ARG A 502 -8.68 -4.45 6.51
N PHE A 503 -9.47 -4.64 5.46
CA PHE A 503 -10.55 -5.63 5.46
C PHE A 503 -10.02 -7.05 5.19
N TYR A 504 -8.87 -7.17 4.54
CA TYR A 504 -8.32 -8.44 4.07
C TYR A 504 -7.36 -9.12 5.07
N TRP A 505 -7.12 -8.56 6.27
CA TRP A 505 -6.19 -9.10 7.28
C TRP A 505 -6.49 -10.55 7.72
N ASN A 506 -7.73 -11.05 7.57
CA ASN A 506 -8.07 -12.45 7.86
C ASN A 506 -7.70 -13.43 6.73
N LEU A 507 -7.44 -12.94 5.50
CA LEU A 507 -7.24 -13.78 4.31
C LEU A 507 -5.81 -14.30 4.17
N THR A 508 -4.81 -13.54 4.64
CA THR A 508 -3.39 -13.94 4.63
C THR A 508 -2.56 -13.04 5.55
N GLN A 509 -1.43 -13.55 6.05
CA GLN A 509 -0.40 -12.73 6.71
C GLN A 509 0.59 -12.09 5.71
N HIS A 510 0.46 -12.38 4.42
CA HIS A 510 1.37 -11.91 3.37
C HIS A 510 0.74 -10.80 2.51
N ILE A 511 0.52 -9.64 3.14
CA ILE A 511 -0.12 -8.47 2.52
C ILE A 511 0.95 -7.46 2.10
N PHE A 512 0.95 -7.07 0.83
CA PHE A 512 1.86 -6.09 0.26
C PHE A 512 1.07 -4.99 -0.43
N ARG A 513 1.47 -3.73 -0.25
CA ARG A 513 0.96 -2.59 -1.03
C ARG A 513 2.05 -2.13 -1.99
N TYR A 514 1.80 -2.20 -3.30
CA TYR A 514 2.81 -1.92 -4.33
C TYR A 514 2.20 -1.71 -5.73
N SER A 515 2.09 -0.45 -6.16
CA SER A 515 1.89 -0.09 -7.56
C SER A 515 3.23 0.10 -8.26
N HIS A 516 3.39 -0.38 -9.49
CA HIS A 516 4.69 -0.39 -10.19
C HIS A 516 5.03 0.95 -10.87
N ARG A 517 4.94 2.05 -10.12
CA ARG A 517 5.15 3.43 -10.57
C ARG A 517 6.39 4.07 -9.95
N GLY A 518 6.98 5.02 -10.67
CA GLY A 518 8.09 5.83 -10.17
C GLY A 518 7.60 7.10 -9.47
N ASP A 519 8.02 7.34 -8.23
CA ASP A 519 7.46 8.38 -7.33
C ASP A 519 7.61 9.84 -7.84
N ARG A 520 8.34 10.08 -8.93
CA ARG A 520 8.69 11.42 -9.45
C ARG A 520 8.81 11.54 -10.97
N ASP A 521 9.40 10.56 -11.65
CA ASP A 521 9.58 10.65 -13.11
C ASP A 521 8.31 10.29 -13.87
N ASP A 522 7.47 9.46 -13.25
CA ASP A 522 6.45 8.64 -13.88
C ASP A 522 5.01 9.08 -13.50
N MET A 523 4.88 9.97 -12.51
CA MET A 523 3.71 10.79 -12.18
C MET A 523 4.00 12.27 -12.49
N PHE A 524 3.04 13.04 -13.00
CA PHE A 524 3.23 14.47 -13.29
C PHE A 524 3.02 15.37 -12.07
N ASN A 525 2.02 15.04 -11.25
CA ASN A 525 1.72 15.68 -9.97
C ASN A 525 1.29 14.61 -8.95
N GLY A 526 1.15 14.98 -7.68
CA GLY A 526 0.80 14.04 -6.61
C GLY A 526 -0.61 13.44 -6.74
N LEU A 527 -0.82 12.30 -6.05
CA LEU A 527 -2.13 11.67 -5.88
C LEU A 527 -3.18 12.68 -5.40
N HIS A 528 -4.43 12.50 -5.82
CA HIS A 528 -5.60 13.32 -5.46
C HIS A 528 -5.52 14.81 -5.90
N THR A 529 -4.40 15.30 -6.44
CA THR A 529 -4.23 16.70 -6.85
C THR A 529 -4.85 17.04 -8.22
N VAL A 530 -4.80 18.31 -8.62
CA VAL A 530 -5.07 18.78 -9.99
C VAL A 530 -3.93 18.41 -10.93
N ASN A 531 -4.21 18.19 -12.21
CA ASN A 531 -3.23 17.71 -13.20
C ASN A 531 -2.63 16.34 -12.83
N GLU A 532 -3.46 15.45 -12.27
CA GLU A 532 -3.11 14.04 -12.20
C GLU A 532 -2.85 13.49 -13.62
N GLY A 533 -1.70 12.83 -13.77
CA GLY A 533 -1.24 12.32 -15.05
C GLY A 533 -0.07 11.36 -14.89
N MET A 534 -0.04 10.30 -15.70
CA MET A 534 0.89 9.17 -15.56
C MET A 534 1.60 8.84 -16.87
N ARG A 535 2.79 8.23 -16.80
CA ARG A 535 3.47 7.65 -17.97
C ARG A 535 3.10 6.18 -18.15
N LEU A 536 2.41 5.87 -19.24
CA LEU A 536 1.84 4.54 -19.51
C LEU A 536 2.84 3.38 -19.70
N VAL A 537 4.15 3.64 -19.76
CA VAL A 537 5.16 2.55 -19.71
C VAL A 537 5.05 1.76 -18.39
N ILE A 538 4.48 2.39 -17.35
CA ILE A 538 4.08 1.75 -16.09
C ILE A 538 3.10 0.60 -16.30
N LEU A 539 2.01 0.77 -17.09
CA LEU A 539 1.02 -0.31 -17.28
C LEU A 539 1.67 -1.58 -17.84
N LEU A 540 2.68 -1.40 -18.70
CA LEU A 540 3.42 -2.48 -19.35
C LEU A 540 4.36 -3.18 -18.37
N ALA A 541 4.98 -2.45 -17.45
CA ALA A 541 5.88 -3.01 -16.46
C ALA A 541 5.11 -3.62 -15.26
N TYR A 542 3.97 -3.04 -14.86
CA TYR A 542 2.98 -3.72 -14.00
C TYR A 542 2.47 -5.00 -14.68
N SER A 543 2.22 -4.96 -16.00
CA SER A 543 1.82 -6.18 -16.71
C SER A 543 2.88 -7.26 -16.56
N GLN A 544 4.14 -6.98 -16.91
CA GLN A 544 5.26 -7.91 -16.71
C GLN A 544 5.27 -8.46 -15.26
N LEU A 545 5.03 -7.64 -14.24
CA LEU A 545 4.94 -8.04 -12.83
C LEU A 545 3.81 -9.01 -12.42
N THR A 546 2.84 -9.32 -13.29
CA THR A 546 1.85 -10.40 -13.00
C THR A 546 2.09 -11.71 -13.76
N HIS A 547 3.11 -11.79 -14.62
CA HIS A 547 3.47 -13.02 -15.37
C HIS A 547 4.17 -14.09 -14.49
N TRP A 548 4.52 -13.75 -13.25
CA TRP A 548 5.46 -14.47 -12.40
C TRP A 548 4.92 -15.70 -11.69
N PHE A 549 3.59 -15.81 -11.56
CA PHE A 549 2.95 -16.79 -10.68
C PHE A 549 2.99 -18.25 -11.18
N ALA A 550 3.76 -18.51 -12.23
CA ALA A 550 3.77 -19.73 -13.05
C ALA A 550 4.87 -20.76 -12.75
N ASN A 551 5.93 -20.42 -12.00
CA ASN A 551 7.14 -21.27 -11.88
C ASN A 551 7.23 -22.01 -10.53
N ALA A 552 7.83 -23.21 -10.56
CA ALA A 552 8.12 -24.04 -9.39
C ALA A 552 9.40 -23.60 -8.66
N LEU A 553 9.55 -24.02 -7.41
CA LEU A 553 10.74 -23.76 -6.60
C LEU A 553 11.98 -24.44 -7.21
N HIS A 554 13.10 -23.72 -7.21
CA HIS A 554 14.40 -24.28 -7.54
C HIS A 554 15.48 -23.73 -6.60
N PHE A 555 16.50 -24.53 -6.36
CA PHE A 555 17.66 -24.18 -5.57
C PHE A 555 18.94 -24.59 -6.29
N TYR A 556 20.07 -24.23 -5.70
CA TYR A 556 21.39 -24.56 -6.21
C TYR A 556 22.09 -25.50 -5.23
N LEU A 557 22.92 -26.38 -5.79
CA LEU A 557 23.67 -27.38 -5.05
C LEU A 557 25.06 -27.53 -5.69
N ASP A 558 26.12 -27.25 -4.92
CA ASP A 558 27.50 -27.52 -5.36
C ASP A 558 27.81 -29.03 -5.21
N ALA A 559 28.73 -29.59 -6.01
CA ALA A 559 28.96 -31.04 -6.16
C ALA A 559 29.22 -31.88 -4.87
N ASN A 560 29.50 -31.26 -3.72
CA ASN A 560 29.71 -31.91 -2.41
C ASN A 560 28.58 -31.64 -1.39
N GLU A 561 27.55 -30.89 -1.78
CA GLU A 561 26.57 -30.31 -0.86
C GLU A 561 25.34 -31.22 -0.69
N LYS A 562 24.78 -31.24 0.52
CA LYS A 562 23.50 -31.91 0.85
C LYS A 562 22.55 -30.82 1.31
N ARG A 563 21.44 -30.61 0.59
CA ARG A 563 20.38 -29.66 0.94
C ARG A 563 19.19 -30.42 1.49
N CYS A 564 18.72 -30.04 2.67
CA CYS A 564 17.60 -30.67 3.36
C CYS A 564 16.48 -29.66 3.56
N PHE A 565 15.25 -30.16 3.45
CA PHE A 565 13.99 -29.46 3.70
C PHE A 565 13.28 -30.20 4.83
N ILE A 566 12.66 -29.50 5.76
CA ILE A 566 11.87 -30.12 6.84
C ILE A 566 10.40 -29.95 6.49
N GLU A 567 9.68 -31.06 6.42
CA GLU A 567 8.24 -31.14 6.13
C GLU A 567 7.53 -31.79 7.33
N GLU A 568 6.49 -31.16 7.88
CA GLU A 568 5.70 -31.76 8.96
C GLU A 568 4.64 -32.69 8.35
N LEU A 569 4.74 -34.00 8.60
CA LEU A 569 3.89 -35.01 7.99
C LEU A 569 3.07 -35.79 9.04
N PRO A 570 1.76 -36.03 8.82
CA PRO A 570 1.00 -37.00 9.62
C PRO A 570 1.50 -38.43 9.38
N THR A 571 1.27 -39.35 10.31
CA THR A 571 1.52 -40.80 10.16
C THR A 571 0.79 -41.39 8.94
N ASP A 572 1.34 -42.45 8.34
CA ASP A 572 0.78 -43.19 7.19
C ASP A 572 0.53 -42.33 5.92
N THR A 573 1.16 -41.16 5.82
CA THR A 573 0.99 -40.23 4.71
C THR A 573 1.94 -40.58 3.57
N VAL A 574 1.39 -40.95 2.41
CA VAL A 574 2.17 -41.17 1.18
C VAL A 574 2.60 -39.83 0.58
N VAL A 575 3.89 -39.68 0.32
CA VAL A 575 4.50 -38.49 -0.29
C VAL A 575 5.24 -38.88 -1.57
N GLU A 576 4.94 -38.21 -2.67
CA GLU A 576 5.65 -38.34 -3.95
C GLU A 576 6.40 -37.04 -4.26
N GLY A 577 7.72 -37.13 -4.44
CA GLY A 577 8.56 -35.98 -4.77
C GLY A 577 9.15 -36.09 -6.17
N HIS A 578 8.95 -35.09 -6.99
CA HIS A 578 9.55 -34.95 -8.32
C HIS A 578 10.76 -34.03 -8.26
N TYR A 579 11.82 -34.36 -8.99
CA TYR A 579 13.01 -33.52 -9.07
C TYR A 579 13.60 -33.47 -10.48
N ARG A 580 14.28 -32.37 -10.78
CA ARG A 580 15.00 -32.17 -12.03
C ARG A 580 16.27 -31.37 -11.78
N ALA A 581 17.41 -31.83 -12.27
CA ALA A 581 18.70 -31.22 -12.07
C ALA A 581 19.40 -30.92 -13.40
N LEU A 582 20.00 -29.74 -13.51
CA LEU A 582 20.74 -29.27 -14.68
C LEU A 582 22.16 -28.87 -14.25
N GLU A 583 23.15 -29.20 -15.07
CA GLU A 583 24.56 -28.90 -14.84
C GLU A 583 25.02 -27.70 -15.66
N TRP A 584 25.85 -26.83 -15.08
CA TRP A 584 26.46 -25.72 -15.80
C TRP A 584 27.51 -26.21 -16.82
N SER A 585 27.22 -26.04 -18.11
CA SER A 585 28.11 -26.44 -19.20
C SER A 585 28.99 -25.27 -19.65
N GLU A 586 30.23 -25.20 -19.15
CA GLU A 586 31.22 -24.18 -19.57
C GLU A 586 31.40 -24.08 -21.09
N ALA A 587 31.29 -25.21 -21.81
CA ALA A 587 31.44 -25.25 -23.27
C ALA A 587 30.28 -24.58 -24.03
N ARG A 588 29.14 -24.33 -23.38
CA ARG A 588 27.93 -23.72 -23.96
C ARG A 588 27.45 -22.46 -23.23
N GLN A 589 27.97 -22.21 -22.01
CA GLN A 589 27.53 -21.16 -21.10
C GLN A 589 26.03 -21.25 -20.76
N GLU A 590 25.51 -22.48 -20.63
CA GLU A 590 24.10 -22.78 -20.32
C GLU A 590 23.98 -23.87 -19.24
N TYR A 591 22.82 -23.93 -18.56
CA TYR A 591 22.46 -25.08 -17.72
C TYR A 591 21.81 -26.16 -18.59
N ALA A 592 22.54 -27.26 -18.82
CA ALA A 592 22.11 -28.38 -19.66
C ALA A 592 21.71 -29.59 -18.82
N VAL A 593 20.95 -30.52 -19.40
CA VAL A 593 20.86 -31.89 -18.86
C VAL A 593 22.19 -32.58 -19.17
N ASP A 594 22.83 -33.15 -18.14
CA ASP A 594 23.89 -34.14 -18.31
C ASP A 594 23.38 -35.52 -17.92
N ASP A 595 23.70 -36.54 -18.73
CA ASP A 595 23.29 -37.93 -18.52
C ASP A 595 24.12 -38.63 -17.42
N ASN A 596 25.27 -38.06 -17.05
CA ASN A 596 26.15 -38.56 -15.98
C ASN A 596 25.77 -37.98 -14.61
N LEU A 597 25.02 -36.87 -14.56
CA LEU A 597 24.50 -36.27 -13.34
C LEU A 597 23.41 -37.16 -12.74
N GLY A 598 23.58 -37.55 -11.48
CA GLY A 598 22.64 -38.43 -10.76
C GLY A 598 22.35 -37.92 -9.36
N ILE A 599 21.06 -37.75 -9.06
CA ILE A 599 20.60 -37.22 -7.77
C ILE A 599 20.40 -38.36 -6.77
N HIS A 600 20.88 -38.12 -5.55
CA HIS A 600 20.59 -38.90 -4.36
C HIS A 600 19.48 -38.19 -3.57
N VAL A 601 18.48 -38.95 -3.13
CA VAL A 601 17.44 -38.46 -2.21
C VAL A 601 17.42 -39.34 -0.96
N GLU A 602 17.40 -38.73 0.21
CA GLU A 602 17.44 -39.36 1.52
C GLU A 602 16.41 -38.67 2.42
N VAL A 603 15.45 -39.42 2.96
CA VAL A 603 14.41 -38.91 3.87
C VAL A 603 14.58 -39.57 5.23
N GLU A 604 14.58 -38.76 6.28
CA GLU A 604 14.86 -39.14 7.66
C GLU A 604 13.85 -38.49 8.61
N GLU A 605 13.20 -39.26 9.48
CA GLU A 605 12.33 -38.73 10.54
C GLU A 605 13.19 -38.06 11.63
N VAL A 606 12.96 -36.77 11.90
CA VAL A 606 13.89 -35.94 12.70
C VAL A 606 13.93 -36.34 14.18
N TYR A 607 12.83 -36.90 14.70
CA TYR A 607 12.73 -37.33 16.10
C TYR A 607 13.20 -38.77 16.36
N SER A 608 12.90 -39.69 15.45
CA SER A 608 13.29 -41.11 15.57
C SER A 608 14.72 -41.36 15.06
N GLY A 609 15.18 -40.57 14.08
CA GLY A 609 16.41 -40.79 13.33
C GLY A 609 16.30 -41.94 12.31
N GLU A 610 15.08 -42.41 11.99
CA GLU A 610 14.87 -43.50 11.05
C GLU A 610 14.85 -43.00 9.59
N THR A 611 15.61 -43.66 8.72
CA THR A 611 15.72 -43.31 7.29
C THR A 611 14.57 -43.93 6.50
N VAL A 612 13.46 -43.22 6.40
CA VAL A 612 12.21 -43.62 5.71
C VAL A 612 12.42 -43.98 4.23
N THR A 613 13.30 -43.27 3.51
CA THR A 613 13.73 -43.71 2.17
C THR A 613 15.12 -43.22 1.80
N LYS A 614 15.82 -44.00 0.97
CA LYS A 614 17.13 -43.61 0.41
C LYS A 614 17.28 -44.13 -1.01
N THR A 615 17.16 -43.22 -1.97
CA THR A 615 17.13 -43.53 -3.41
C THR A 615 18.24 -42.81 -4.17
N LYS A 616 18.54 -43.31 -5.36
CA LYS A 616 19.38 -42.63 -6.35
C LYS A 616 18.72 -42.78 -7.72
N GLY A 617 18.64 -41.69 -8.47
CA GLY A 617 18.18 -41.68 -9.85
C GLY A 617 19.11 -40.89 -10.78
N PRO A 618 18.70 -40.69 -12.04
CA PRO A 618 19.39 -39.81 -13.00
C PRO A 618 19.12 -38.34 -12.64
N SER A 619 19.44 -37.43 -13.56
CA SER A 619 19.26 -35.98 -13.43
C SER A 619 17.79 -35.54 -13.36
N GLU A 620 16.84 -36.30 -13.91
CA GLU A 620 15.39 -36.02 -13.84
C GLU A 620 14.61 -37.26 -13.40
N GLY A 621 13.79 -37.16 -12.34
CA GLY A 621 13.16 -38.32 -11.74
C GLY A 621 12.15 -38.04 -10.65
N ARG A 622 11.77 -39.10 -9.91
CA ARG A 622 10.87 -39.03 -8.75
C ARG A 622 11.28 -40.02 -7.66
N PHE A 623 10.88 -39.72 -6.44
CA PHE A 623 10.93 -40.60 -5.28
C PHE A 623 9.55 -40.67 -4.62
N THR A 624 9.30 -41.72 -3.85
CA THR A 624 8.05 -41.90 -3.09
C THR A 624 8.38 -42.54 -1.76
N PHE A 625 7.71 -42.10 -0.69
CA PHE A 625 7.79 -42.70 0.64
C PHE A 625 6.44 -42.63 1.36
N THR A 626 6.37 -43.22 2.54
CA THR A 626 5.23 -43.12 3.46
C THR A 626 5.78 -42.88 4.85
N SER A 627 5.33 -41.85 5.56
CA SER A 627 5.73 -41.54 6.94
C SER A 627 5.35 -42.67 7.90
N HIS A 628 6.22 -43.00 8.87
CA HIS A 628 5.97 -44.04 9.87
C HIS A 628 5.56 -43.45 11.21
N GLU A 629 6.07 -42.26 11.56
CA GLU A 629 5.60 -41.44 12.68
C GLU A 629 4.99 -40.11 12.21
N SER A 630 4.42 -39.32 13.13
CA SER A 630 3.88 -37.99 12.85
C SER A 630 4.85 -36.90 13.31
N GLY A 631 5.22 -35.96 12.42
CA GLY A 631 6.05 -34.81 12.73
C GLY A 631 7.08 -34.50 11.64
N ASP A 632 8.15 -33.81 12.03
CA ASP A 632 9.24 -33.34 11.16
C ASP A 632 9.95 -34.48 10.39
N HIS A 633 9.92 -34.41 9.07
CA HIS A 633 10.69 -35.26 8.16
C HIS A 633 11.72 -34.42 7.39
N SER A 634 12.99 -34.80 7.49
CA SER A 634 14.11 -34.19 6.78
C SER A 634 14.27 -34.82 5.39
N ILE A 635 13.78 -34.14 4.36
CA ILE A 635 13.87 -34.54 2.95
C ILE A 635 15.13 -33.91 2.36
N CYS A 636 16.16 -34.72 2.10
CA CYS A 636 17.47 -34.26 1.68
C CYS A 636 17.86 -34.71 0.27
N LEU A 637 18.48 -33.82 -0.49
CA LEU A 637 19.00 -34.08 -1.83
C LEU A 637 20.49 -33.76 -1.92
N SER A 638 21.23 -34.56 -2.69
CA SER A 638 22.64 -34.37 -3.02
C SER A 638 23.01 -35.05 -4.35
N THR A 639 24.26 -34.90 -4.81
CA THR A 639 24.72 -35.36 -6.13
C THR A 639 25.71 -36.52 -6.07
N ASN A 640 25.88 -37.21 -7.20
CA ASN A 640 26.80 -38.33 -7.36
C ASN A 640 28.27 -37.96 -7.60
N TYR A 641 28.60 -36.68 -7.72
CA TYR A 641 29.96 -36.18 -7.95
C TYR A 641 30.78 -36.15 -6.65
N THR A 642 32.11 -36.02 -6.78
CA THR A 642 33.04 -36.01 -5.64
C THR A 642 34.17 -34.99 -5.83
N SER A 643 34.50 -34.30 -4.74
CA SER A 643 35.29 -33.06 -4.62
C SER A 643 36.57 -32.84 -5.44
N TRP A 644 37.21 -33.85 -6.04
CA TRP A 644 38.62 -33.71 -6.40
C TRP A 644 38.92 -32.96 -7.71
N PHE A 645 37.98 -32.90 -8.66
CA PHE A 645 38.23 -32.33 -9.99
C PHE A 645 37.06 -31.53 -10.60
N SER A 646 36.00 -31.24 -9.83
CA SER A 646 34.80 -30.58 -10.35
C SER A 646 34.31 -29.45 -9.45
N SER A 647 34.07 -28.29 -10.05
CA SER A 647 33.39 -27.13 -9.46
C SER A 647 32.06 -26.87 -10.19
N THR A 648 31.33 -27.94 -10.51
CA THR A 648 30.07 -27.91 -11.24
C THR A 648 28.94 -27.38 -10.37
N HIS A 649 28.33 -26.28 -10.81
CA HIS A 649 27.10 -25.74 -10.25
C HIS A 649 25.92 -26.52 -10.80
N ILE A 650 25.08 -27.05 -9.91
CA ILE A 650 23.90 -27.84 -10.29
C ILE A 650 22.66 -27.07 -9.83
N ARG A 651 21.77 -26.77 -10.79
CA ARG A 651 20.46 -26.15 -10.54
C ARG A 651 19.43 -27.27 -10.39
N LEU A 652 18.77 -27.36 -9.23
CA LEU A 652 17.84 -28.42 -8.91
C LEU A 652 16.44 -27.85 -8.63
N TYR A 653 15.45 -28.31 -9.40
CA TYR A 653 14.02 -28.11 -9.18
C TYR A 653 13.48 -29.26 -8.33
N LEU A 654 12.62 -28.95 -7.37
CA LEU A 654 12.00 -29.91 -6.45
C LEU A 654 10.52 -29.55 -6.26
N ASP A 655 9.66 -30.55 -6.36
CA ASP A 655 8.20 -30.44 -6.21
C ASP A 655 7.75 -31.64 -5.35
N ILE A 656 7.05 -31.39 -4.24
CA ILE A 656 6.68 -32.43 -3.26
C ILE A 656 5.17 -32.47 -3.13
N VAL A 657 4.58 -33.64 -3.33
CA VAL A 657 3.14 -33.89 -3.30
C VAL A 657 2.82 -34.79 -2.11
N VAL A 658 2.15 -34.22 -1.11
CA VAL A 658 1.76 -34.91 0.13
C VAL A 658 0.33 -35.42 0.03
N GLY A 659 0.09 -36.67 0.42
CA GLY A 659 -1.25 -37.23 0.61
C GLY A 659 -1.87 -37.93 -0.60
N SER A 660 -1.12 -38.76 -1.34
CA SER A 660 -1.62 -39.50 -2.52
C SER A 660 -2.53 -40.70 -2.20
N ALA A 661 -3.67 -40.39 -1.57
CA ALA A 661 -4.92 -41.14 -1.46
C ALA A 661 -4.96 -42.47 -0.68
N ARG A 662 -5.56 -42.40 0.52
CA ARG A 662 -6.86 -43.05 0.79
C ARG A 662 -7.74 -42.17 1.67
N VAL A 663 -9.02 -42.08 1.35
CA VAL A 663 -10.04 -41.45 2.20
C VAL A 663 -10.62 -42.53 3.12
N ASP A 664 -10.63 -42.29 4.42
CA ASP A 664 -11.41 -43.07 5.39
C ASP A 664 -12.46 -42.19 6.08
N SER A 665 -13.61 -42.75 6.44
CA SER A 665 -14.89 -42.02 6.44
C SER A 665 -15.70 -42.10 7.73
N GLU A 666 -15.06 -42.41 8.86
CA GLU A 666 -15.74 -42.49 10.18
C GLU A 666 -15.59 -41.24 11.08
N HIS A 667 -14.62 -40.35 10.86
CA HIS A 667 -14.27 -39.34 11.87
C HIS A 667 -15.21 -38.12 11.95
N ASP A 668 -15.84 -37.70 10.84
CA ASP A 668 -16.58 -36.43 10.75
C ASP A 668 -17.86 -36.34 11.61
N ARG A 669 -18.38 -37.47 12.09
CA ARG A 669 -19.74 -37.53 12.67
C ARG A 669 -19.87 -36.91 14.07
N THR A 670 -18.78 -36.62 14.76
CA THR A 670 -18.75 -36.01 16.10
C THR A 670 -18.91 -34.49 16.05
N HIS A 671 -18.18 -33.84 15.13
CA HIS A 671 -17.98 -32.39 15.09
C HIS A 671 -19.26 -31.59 14.75
N VAL A 672 -20.20 -32.21 14.02
CA VAL A 672 -21.46 -31.58 13.57
C VAL A 672 -22.38 -31.19 14.75
N SER A 673 -22.30 -31.90 15.88
CA SER A 673 -23.21 -31.66 17.01
C SER A 673 -22.93 -30.35 17.77
N GLU A 674 -21.67 -29.92 17.85
CA GLU A 674 -21.28 -28.74 18.63
C GLU A 674 -21.60 -27.41 17.92
N LEU A 675 -21.44 -27.35 16.59
CA LEU A 675 -21.77 -26.15 15.80
C LEU A 675 -23.25 -25.73 15.97
N SER A 676 -24.15 -26.71 16.05
CA SER A 676 -25.60 -26.48 16.22
C SER A 676 -25.95 -25.71 17.51
N GLY A 677 -25.11 -25.81 18.55
CA GLY A 677 -25.24 -25.01 19.77
C GLY A 677 -24.89 -23.53 19.55
N LYS A 678 -23.75 -23.25 18.91
CA LYS A 678 -23.22 -21.89 18.72
C LYS A 678 -24.08 -21.04 17.78
N ILE A 679 -24.70 -21.66 16.76
CA ILE A 679 -25.61 -20.99 15.81
C ILE A 679 -26.85 -20.39 16.52
N ARG A 680 -27.34 -21.01 17.60
CA ARG A 680 -28.51 -20.48 18.34
C ARG A 680 -28.20 -19.24 19.17
N ASP A 681 -27.03 -19.18 19.80
CA ASP A 681 -26.59 -18.02 20.60
C ASP A 681 -26.34 -16.77 19.71
N LEU A 682 -25.78 -16.98 18.51
CA LEU A 682 -25.57 -15.94 17.51
C LEU A 682 -26.87 -15.30 17.01
N ASN A 683 -27.88 -16.11 16.65
CA ASN A 683 -29.16 -15.59 16.18
C ASN A 683 -29.88 -14.74 17.24
N GLN A 684 -29.74 -15.06 18.53
CA GLN A 684 -30.41 -14.32 19.59
C GLN A 684 -29.81 -12.91 19.76
N LYS A 685 -28.49 -12.78 19.70
CA LYS A 685 -27.79 -11.47 19.71
C LYS A 685 -28.13 -10.60 18.49
N LEU A 686 -28.43 -11.23 17.35
CA LEU A 686 -28.76 -10.53 16.10
C LEU A 686 -30.18 -9.93 16.12
N GLU A 687 -31.12 -10.47 16.90
CA GLU A 687 -32.42 -9.82 17.14
C GLU A 687 -32.32 -8.60 18.06
N ASP A 688 -31.47 -8.65 19.11
CA ASP A 688 -31.29 -7.53 20.02
C ASP A 688 -30.65 -6.32 19.31
N ILE A 689 -29.62 -6.56 18.47
CA ILE A 689 -29.01 -5.50 17.63
C ILE A 689 -30.04 -4.85 16.69
N ARG A 690 -30.98 -5.63 16.12
CA ARG A 690 -32.05 -5.08 15.26
C ARG A 690 -32.99 -4.15 16.00
N ARG A 691 -33.30 -4.42 17.27
CA ARG A 691 -34.14 -3.53 18.10
C ARG A 691 -33.43 -2.21 18.39
N GLU A 692 -32.15 -2.27 18.75
CA GLU A 692 -31.32 -1.09 19.01
C GLU A 692 -31.23 -0.19 17.75
N GLN A 693 -30.98 -0.78 16.58
CA GLN A 693 -30.94 -0.05 15.30
C GLN A 693 -32.28 0.60 14.94
N GLN A 694 -33.41 -0.08 15.19
CA GLN A 694 -34.73 0.49 14.88
C GLN A 694 -35.08 1.66 15.80
N TYR A 695 -34.73 1.59 17.08
CA TYR A 695 -34.92 2.69 18.05
C TYR A 695 -34.12 3.96 17.70
N GLN A 696 -32.90 3.82 17.17
CA GLN A 696 -32.12 4.99 16.72
C GLN A 696 -32.74 5.67 15.48
N ARG A 697 -33.27 4.88 14.52
CA ARG A 697 -33.90 5.42 13.29
C ARG A 697 -35.16 6.25 13.58
N GLU A 698 -35.96 5.87 14.57
CA GLU A 698 -37.13 6.66 14.98
C GLU A 698 -36.72 8.04 15.52
N ARG A 699 -35.64 8.11 16.31
CA ARG A 699 -35.07 9.38 16.78
C ARG A 699 -34.48 10.23 15.64
N GLU A 700 -33.84 9.61 14.65
CA GLU A 700 -33.23 10.33 13.53
C GLU A 700 -34.29 11.05 12.68
N ALA A 701 -35.45 10.43 12.47
CA ALA A 701 -36.59 11.05 11.81
C ALA A 701 -37.10 12.30 12.56
N ASP A 702 -37.32 12.19 13.88
CA ASP A 702 -37.74 13.32 14.73
C ASP A 702 -36.75 14.50 14.66
N TYR A 703 -35.43 14.22 14.64
CA TYR A 703 -34.40 15.24 14.50
C TYR A 703 -34.38 15.90 13.11
N ARG A 704 -34.66 15.13 12.05
CA ARG A 704 -34.71 15.64 10.68
C ARG A 704 -35.90 16.58 10.46
N ASP A 705 -37.10 16.20 10.91
CA ASP A 705 -38.30 17.05 10.83
C ASP A 705 -38.10 18.37 11.60
N LEU A 706 -37.44 18.32 12.77
CA LEU A 706 -37.07 19.51 13.54
C LEU A 706 -36.06 20.40 12.81
N SER A 707 -35.12 19.80 12.07
CA SER A 707 -34.13 20.51 11.25
C SER A 707 -34.77 21.21 10.05
N GLU A 708 -35.58 20.51 9.26
CA GLU A 708 -36.31 21.07 8.10
C GLU A 708 -37.21 22.24 8.54
N ALA A 709 -37.97 22.05 9.63
CA ALA A 709 -38.84 23.07 10.21
C ALA A 709 -38.10 24.27 10.84
N THR A 710 -36.78 24.16 11.06
CA THR A 710 -35.93 25.24 11.57
C THR A 710 -35.24 26.00 10.43
N ASN A 711 -34.70 25.27 9.45
CA ASN A 711 -34.05 25.86 8.28
C ASN A 711 -35.03 26.70 7.43
N ALA A 712 -36.27 26.20 7.24
CA ALA A 712 -37.33 26.96 6.57
C ALA A 712 -37.61 28.33 7.22
N LYS A 713 -37.49 28.45 8.55
CA LYS A 713 -37.66 29.71 9.28
C LYS A 713 -36.45 30.63 9.09
N ALA A 714 -35.24 30.08 9.08
CA ALA A 714 -34.00 30.85 8.83
C ALA A 714 -34.03 31.54 7.46
N VAL A 715 -34.45 30.84 6.40
CA VAL A 715 -34.62 31.40 5.05
C VAL A 715 -35.59 32.60 5.06
N TRP A 716 -36.75 32.49 5.72
CA TRP A 716 -37.70 33.59 5.84
C TRP A 716 -37.15 34.81 6.59
N TYR A 717 -36.35 34.61 7.65
CA TYR A 717 -35.69 35.72 8.34
C TYR A 717 -34.64 36.40 7.45
N SER A 718 -33.85 35.65 6.69
CA SER A 718 -32.88 36.21 5.73
C SER A 718 -33.56 37.05 4.64
N ILE A 719 -34.68 36.56 4.07
CA ILE A 719 -35.49 37.32 3.11
C ILE A 719 -36.01 38.63 3.75
N ALA A 720 -36.52 38.57 4.97
CA ALA A 720 -36.99 39.76 5.69
C ALA A 720 -35.86 40.77 5.96
N GLN A 721 -34.65 40.32 6.31
CA GLN A 721 -33.49 41.20 6.47
C GLN A 721 -33.06 41.88 5.16
N ILE A 722 -33.08 41.15 4.03
CA ILE A 722 -32.78 41.71 2.71
C ILE A 722 -33.79 42.81 2.35
N VAL A 723 -35.09 42.60 2.59
CA VAL A 723 -36.13 43.63 2.37
C VAL A 723 -35.89 44.88 3.21
N VAL A 724 -35.52 44.74 4.49
CA VAL A 724 -35.19 45.88 5.37
C VAL A 724 -33.93 46.61 4.91
N LEU A 725 -32.90 45.89 4.46
CA LEU A 725 -31.68 46.50 3.90
C LEU A 725 -31.98 47.29 2.62
N VAL A 726 -32.72 46.70 1.67
CA VAL A 726 -33.11 47.40 0.43
C VAL A 726 -33.96 48.64 0.74
N ALA A 727 -34.92 48.55 1.68
CA ALA A 727 -35.73 49.70 2.10
C ALA A 727 -34.91 50.83 2.74
N THR A 728 -33.96 50.49 3.62
CA THR A 728 -33.10 51.49 4.28
C THR A 728 -32.07 52.10 3.32
N CYS A 729 -31.54 51.33 2.36
CA CYS A 729 -30.71 51.86 1.27
C CYS A 729 -31.48 52.85 0.38
N MET A 730 -32.71 52.52 -0.05
CA MET A 730 -33.53 53.45 -0.84
C MET A 730 -33.82 54.75 -0.08
N TRP A 731 -34.17 54.65 1.21
CA TRP A 731 -34.42 55.81 2.07
C TRP A 731 -33.16 56.68 2.26
N ALA A 732 -32.00 56.06 2.46
CA ALA A 732 -30.73 56.78 2.59
C ALA A 732 -30.36 57.56 1.31
N VAL A 733 -30.59 56.97 0.12
CA VAL A 733 -30.40 57.65 -1.16
C VAL A 733 -31.34 58.86 -1.28
N GLU A 734 -32.65 58.69 -1.04
CA GLU A 734 -33.62 59.78 -1.15
C GLU A 734 -33.35 60.92 -0.13
N ALA A 735 -32.94 60.57 1.10
CA ALA A 735 -32.54 61.53 2.12
C ALA A 735 -31.28 62.32 1.71
N SER A 736 -30.28 61.64 1.14
CA SER A 736 -29.06 62.29 0.64
C SER A 736 -29.36 63.26 -0.51
N GLU A 737 -30.26 62.90 -1.43
CA GLU A 737 -30.60 63.74 -2.57
C GLU A 737 -31.34 65.02 -2.14
N LYS A 738 -32.25 64.90 -1.17
CA LYS A 738 -32.92 66.05 -0.53
C LYS A 738 -31.91 66.98 0.16
N LEU A 739 -30.91 66.41 0.86
CA LEU A 739 -29.84 67.20 1.50
C LEU A 739 -28.99 67.98 0.49
N PHE A 740 -28.58 67.35 -0.62
CA PHE A 740 -27.81 68.00 -1.68
C PHE A 740 -28.61 69.07 -2.44
N ARG A 741 -29.91 68.85 -2.67
CA ARG A 741 -30.82 69.87 -3.22
C ARG A 741 -30.93 71.07 -2.27
N GLY A 742 -30.99 70.83 -0.96
CA GLY A 742 -30.94 71.87 0.08
C GLY A 742 -29.66 72.70 0.04
N GLN A 743 -28.48 72.06 0.10
CA GLN A 743 -27.19 72.76 0.11
C GLN A 743 -26.94 73.62 -1.15
N LYS A 744 -27.39 73.16 -2.33
CA LYS A 744 -27.33 73.98 -3.56
C LYS A 744 -28.14 75.28 -3.45
N SER A 745 -29.23 75.29 -2.69
CA SER A 745 -29.98 76.53 -2.42
C SER A 745 -29.22 77.50 -1.51
N THR A 746 -28.47 76.99 -0.54
CA THR A 746 -27.72 77.83 0.43
C THR A 746 -26.45 78.42 -0.17
N ILE A 747 -25.73 77.68 -1.02
CA ILE A 747 -24.49 78.15 -1.64
C ILE A 747 -24.77 79.30 -2.64
N ALA A 748 -25.93 79.28 -3.31
CA ALA A 748 -26.35 80.34 -4.23
C ALA A 748 -26.55 81.72 -3.56
N THR A 749 -26.87 81.78 -2.27
CA THR A 749 -27.15 83.04 -1.54
C THR A 749 -25.93 83.70 -0.91
N VAL A 750 -24.79 83.02 -0.78
CA VAL A 750 -23.62 83.52 -0.01
C VAL A 750 -22.54 84.15 -0.91
N SER A 751 -22.68 84.06 -2.23
CA SER A 751 -21.69 84.51 -3.22
C SER A 751 -21.61 86.02 -3.60
N PRO A 752 -22.25 87.00 -2.90
CA PRO A 752 -21.92 88.42 -3.10
C PRO A 752 -21.01 89.04 -2.02
N TYR A 753 -20.98 88.51 -0.80
CA TYR A 753 -20.61 89.31 0.40
C TYR A 753 -19.14 89.23 0.87
N VAL A 754 -18.26 88.54 0.15
CA VAL A 754 -16.88 88.24 0.62
C VAL A 754 -15.79 89.08 -0.07
N TYR A 755 -16.16 89.92 -1.05
CA TYR A 755 -15.20 90.58 -1.96
C TYR A 755 -14.91 92.08 -1.67
N GLN A 756 -15.01 92.53 -0.41
CA GLN A 756 -14.91 93.97 -0.09
C GLN A 756 -14.10 94.33 1.19
N TYR A 757 -13.04 93.59 1.52
CA TYR A 757 -12.20 93.89 2.71
C TYR A 757 -10.67 93.71 2.51
N ILE A 758 -10.13 94.03 1.33
CA ILE A 758 -8.66 94.18 1.11
C ILE A 758 -8.36 95.37 0.19
N SER A 759 -8.50 96.62 0.70
CA SER A 759 -7.84 97.82 0.16
C SER A 759 -8.04 99.03 1.08
N ALA A 760 -6.94 99.61 1.60
CA ALA A 760 -6.88 100.70 2.59
C ALA A 760 -7.49 100.35 3.98
N ASP A 761 -6.89 100.73 5.11
CA ASP A 761 -5.57 101.36 5.36
C ASP A 761 -4.64 100.42 6.16
#